data_AF-A0A3N7G240-F1
#
_entry.id   AF-A0A3N7G240-F1
#
_cell.length_a   1.000
_cell.length_b   1.000
_cell.length_c   1.000
_cell.angle_alpha   90.00
_cell.angle_beta   90.00
_cell.angle_gamma   90.00
#
_symmetry.space_group_name_H-M   'P 1'
#
loop_
_entity.id
_entity.type
_entity.pdbx_description
1 polymer ?
#
loop_
_entity_poly.entity_id
_entity_poly.type
_entity_poly.pdbx_seq_one_letter_code
_entity_poly.pdbx_strand_id
1 'polypeptide(L)'
;MSSQYYSSIHLLVVPSTPRSSFSSSNNIIHPLPPLSFPSGVWLYGARGKQDNFHAHSRCSAISKPRTQGYADLFHQQNGLPLINWPHDVVEDDTEEDAAKVSVAKEIDEHVKTIKAMLEMMEDGEISISAYDTAWVALVEDINGSGLPQFPSSLQWIANNQLPDGSWGDAEIFLAHDRLINTLACVVALKSWNLHQEKCEKGMLFFRDNLCKLEDENAEHMPIGFEVAFPSLLEIAKKLDIEVPYDSPVLQEIYASRNLKLTRIPKDIMHNVPTTLLHSLEGMPGLEWKRLLKLQSQDGSFLFSPSSTAFALSQTKDKNCMEYLNKAVQRFEGGVPNVYPVDLFEHIWAVDRLQRLGISRYFESQIDECVNYIHRYWTEDGICWARNSEVHDIDDTAMGFRVLRLNGHHVSADVFKHFEKGGEFFCFAGQSTAAVTGMFNLYRASQLLFPGEKILEKAKEFSFKFLREKQAANELLDKWLITKDLPGEVGFALEIPWHASLPRVESRFYIEQYGGEDDVWIGKTLYRMPYVNNNEYLQLARLDYNNCQALHRIEWANFQKWYEECNLRDFGISRKTLLYSYFLAAASVFEPERSNERLAWAKTTILLEMIHSYFHEDDDNSGAQRRTFVHEFSTGISINGSRQRLAADRFSKLTSCAFLRSSNHRIILCRIHWKAHLKYRSKTHYI
;
A
#
# COMPACT_ATOMS: atom_id res chain seq x y z
N MET A 1 -54.63 3.40 -8.05
CA MET A 1 -55.53 2.23 -7.93
C MET A 1 -54.67 0.99 -7.87
N SER A 2 -54.90 0.21 -6.84
CA SER A 2 -54.16 -0.96 -6.36
C SER A 2 -54.56 -2.24 -7.09
N SER A 3 -53.59 -3.14 -7.33
CA SER A 3 -53.77 -4.59 -7.51
C SER A 3 -52.37 -5.23 -7.53
N GLN A 4 -51.84 -5.70 -6.40
CA GLN A 4 -51.85 -7.12 -5.99
C GLN A 4 -51.50 -8.11 -7.12
N TYR A 5 -50.30 -8.70 -7.04
CA TYR A 5 -50.03 -10.09 -7.43
C TYR A 5 -49.06 -10.71 -6.43
N TYR A 6 -49.53 -11.77 -5.78
CA TYR A 6 -48.75 -12.71 -4.97
C TYR A 6 -47.87 -13.57 -5.90
N SER A 7 -46.64 -13.87 -5.49
CA SER A 7 -45.85 -14.96 -6.06
C SER A 7 -45.28 -15.83 -4.94
N SER A 8 -45.78 -17.06 -4.87
CA SER A 8 -45.33 -18.14 -4.00
C SER A 8 -43.98 -18.68 -4.46
N ILE A 9 -43.03 -18.85 -3.53
CA ILE A 9 -41.74 -19.50 -3.77
C ILE A 9 -41.91 -21.01 -3.52
N HIS A 10 -41.77 -21.82 -4.57
CA HIS A 10 -41.68 -23.28 -4.48
C HIS A 10 -40.24 -23.71 -4.14
N LEU A 11 -40.07 -24.37 -3.00
CA LEU A 11 -38.88 -25.13 -2.61
C LEU A 11 -38.80 -26.41 -3.44
N LEU A 12 -37.76 -26.53 -4.29
CA LEU A 12 -37.42 -27.78 -4.97
C LEU A 12 -36.52 -28.63 -4.08
N VAL A 13 -37.13 -29.70 -3.56
CA VAL A 13 -36.49 -30.85 -2.90
C VAL A 13 -35.96 -31.78 -4.01
N VAL A 14 -34.68 -32.14 -3.98
CA VAL A 14 -34.10 -33.16 -4.86
C VAL A 14 -34.00 -34.49 -4.08
N PRO A 15 -34.67 -35.57 -4.51
CA PRO A 15 -34.61 -36.88 -3.86
C PRO A 15 -33.47 -37.76 -4.39
N SER A 16 -33.08 -38.72 -3.57
CA SER A 16 -31.97 -39.67 -3.72
C SER A 16 -32.34 -40.99 -4.44
N THR A 17 -31.52 -41.35 -5.46
CA THR A 17 -31.15 -42.71 -5.95
C THR A 17 -32.24 -43.62 -6.60
N PRO A 18 -31.91 -44.48 -7.60
CA PRO A 18 -31.22 -45.76 -7.36
C PRO A 18 -30.22 -46.26 -8.43
N ARG A 19 -29.45 -47.29 -8.03
CA ARG A 19 -28.48 -48.09 -8.77
C ARG A 19 -29.05 -48.78 -10.03
N SER A 20 -28.22 -48.92 -11.07
CA SER A 20 -28.23 -50.08 -11.99
C SER A 20 -26.82 -50.33 -12.54
N SER A 21 -26.58 -51.55 -13.00
CA SER A 21 -25.28 -52.24 -13.02
C SER A 21 -24.95 -52.88 -14.39
N PHE A 22 -23.64 -53.05 -14.63
CA PHE A 22 -22.92 -53.97 -15.56
C PHE A 22 -22.68 -53.62 -17.04
N SER A 23 -21.39 -53.40 -17.40
CA SER A 23 -20.48 -54.28 -18.21
C SER A 23 -19.39 -53.42 -18.88
N SER A 24 -18.15 -53.37 -18.37
CA SER A 24 -16.96 -54.23 -18.63
C SER A 24 -16.26 -54.01 -19.99
N SER A 25 -15.08 -53.37 -19.97
CA SER A 25 -13.83 -53.89 -20.58
C SER A 25 -12.60 -52.99 -20.28
N ASN A 26 -11.78 -53.46 -19.32
CA ASN A 26 -10.30 -53.53 -19.24
C ASN A 26 -9.38 -52.38 -19.75
N ASN A 27 -8.58 -51.79 -18.86
CA ASN A 27 -7.20 -52.27 -18.58
C ASN A 27 -6.48 -51.46 -17.46
N ILE A 28 -6.20 -52.17 -16.36
CA ILE A 28 -4.93 -52.34 -15.60
C ILE A 28 -4.07 -51.09 -15.30
N ILE A 29 -3.86 -50.80 -13.99
CA ILE A 29 -2.59 -50.92 -13.25
C ILE A 29 -2.92 -50.89 -11.73
N HIS A 30 -2.42 -51.89 -10.99
CA HIS A 30 -2.53 -52.04 -9.54
C HIS A 30 -1.44 -51.26 -8.77
N PRO A 31 -1.71 -50.84 -7.52
CA PRO A 31 -0.77 -50.16 -6.62
C PRO A 31 -0.06 -51.13 -5.65
N LEU A 32 0.99 -50.64 -4.94
CA LEU A 32 1.55 -51.02 -3.60
C LEU A 32 3.08 -50.78 -3.58
N PRO A 33 3.81 -50.75 -2.45
CA PRO A 33 3.54 -50.35 -1.04
C PRO A 33 4.70 -49.47 -0.43
N PRO A 34 4.69 -49.10 0.88
CA PRO A 34 5.73 -48.25 1.49
C PRO A 34 6.91 -49.09 2.03
N LEU A 35 8.13 -48.53 2.04
CA LEU A 35 9.33 -49.21 2.55
C LEU A 35 10.08 -48.39 3.60
N SER A 36 10.25 -49.04 4.75
CA SER A 36 11.13 -48.75 5.86
C SER A 36 12.57 -49.21 5.58
N PHE A 37 13.55 -48.51 6.15
CA PHE A 37 14.99 -48.82 6.05
C PHE A 37 15.45 -49.83 7.11
N PRO A 38 16.50 -50.63 6.83
CA PRO A 38 17.34 -51.20 7.86
C PRO A 38 18.80 -50.71 7.80
N SER A 39 19.40 -50.74 8.98
CA SER A 39 20.73 -50.33 9.39
C SER A 39 21.83 -51.37 9.14
N GLY A 40 23.02 -50.90 8.72
CA GLY A 40 24.33 -51.27 9.31
C GLY A 40 25.13 -52.47 8.76
N VAL A 41 26.34 -52.19 8.23
CA VAL A 41 27.69 -52.49 8.80
C VAL A 41 28.76 -52.79 7.71
N TRP A 42 29.64 -51.79 7.54
CA TRP A 42 31.09 -51.69 7.26
C TRP A 42 31.99 -52.92 6.99
N LEU A 43 33.01 -52.72 6.13
CA LEU A 43 34.45 -52.85 6.49
C LEU A 43 35.45 -52.29 5.44
N TYR A 44 36.55 -51.75 5.98
CA TYR A 44 37.87 -51.33 5.46
C TYR A 44 38.05 -50.01 4.68
N GLY A 45 38.89 -49.14 5.24
CA GLY A 45 39.40 -47.90 4.64
C GLY A 45 40.86 -47.61 4.98
N ALA A 46 41.39 -46.53 4.40
CA ALA A 46 42.56 -45.74 4.84
C ALA A 46 42.54 -44.39 4.09
N ARG A 47 42.08 -43.29 4.73
CA ARG A 47 42.83 -42.12 5.27
C ARG A 47 43.50 -41.23 4.20
N GLY A 48 43.31 -39.90 4.11
CA GLY A 48 42.61 -38.83 4.88
C GLY A 48 42.66 -37.54 4.03
N LYS A 49 42.06 -36.36 4.29
CA LYS A 49 41.45 -35.64 5.43
C LYS A 49 40.35 -34.72 4.79
N GLN A 50 39.07 -34.85 5.16
CA GLN A 50 38.25 -33.93 6.00
C GLN A 50 38.23 -32.45 5.53
N ASP A 51 37.11 -31.79 5.24
CA ASP A 51 35.71 -31.98 5.65
C ASP A 51 34.71 -31.51 4.56
N ASN A 52 33.66 -32.31 4.33
CA ASN A 52 32.50 -31.96 3.51
C ASN A 52 31.37 -31.45 4.42
N PHE A 53 30.90 -30.22 4.15
CA PHE A 53 29.59 -29.73 4.57
C PHE A 53 28.52 -30.35 3.67
N HIS A 54 27.58 -31.12 4.23
CA HIS A 54 26.30 -31.42 3.57
C HIS A 54 25.18 -30.63 4.25
N ALA A 55 24.53 -29.82 3.42
CA ALA A 55 23.41 -28.96 3.74
C ALA A 55 22.14 -29.77 4.07
N HIS A 56 21.58 -29.49 5.24
CA HIS A 56 20.15 -29.65 5.49
C HIS A 56 19.55 -28.26 5.63
N SER A 57 18.63 -27.93 4.72
CA SER A 57 17.80 -26.72 4.75
C SER A 57 16.86 -26.78 5.95
N ARG A 58 17.21 -26.05 7.01
CA ARG A 58 16.29 -25.56 8.02
C ARG A 58 16.39 -24.04 7.98
N CYS A 59 15.33 -23.37 7.52
CA CYS A 59 15.13 -21.94 7.76
C CYS A 59 14.92 -21.72 9.25
N SER A 60 16.03 -21.46 9.95
CA SER A 60 16.04 -20.82 11.25
C SER A 60 16.53 -19.40 11.05
N ALA A 61 15.73 -18.40 11.40
CA ALA A 61 16.19 -17.03 11.55
C ALA A 61 17.33 -17.02 12.59
N ILE A 62 18.56 -16.78 12.15
CA ILE A 62 19.72 -16.64 13.02
C ILE A 62 19.87 -15.17 13.38
N SER A 63 19.42 -14.80 14.58
CA SER A 63 20.03 -13.69 15.32
C SER A 63 21.34 -14.18 15.92
N LYS A 64 22.49 -13.63 15.54
CA LYS A 64 23.75 -13.90 16.25
C LYS A 64 23.89 -13.01 17.49
N PRO A 65 24.43 -13.53 18.60
CA PRO A 65 24.48 -12.83 19.88
C PRO A 65 25.82 -12.09 20.06
N ARG A 66 25.77 -10.89 20.66
CA ARG A 66 26.89 -10.34 21.44
C ARG A 66 26.46 -10.28 22.90
N THR A 67 26.91 -11.24 23.69
CA THR A 67 26.90 -11.18 25.15
C THR A 67 28.17 -10.48 25.62
N GLN A 68 28.05 -9.28 26.20
CA GLN A 68 28.63 -8.93 27.51
C GLN A 68 28.24 -7.47 27.80
N GLY A 69 27.42 -7.26 28.84
CA GLY A 69 27.02 -5.93 29.34
C GLY A 69 25.51 -5.86 29.52
N TYR A 70 25.07 -5.53 30.73
CA TYR A 70 23.68 -5.45 31.20
C TYR A 70 23.05 -6.73 31.74
N ALA A 71 23.77 -7.41 32.63
CA ALA A 71 23.13 -8.13 33.74
C ALA A 71 23.21 -7.22 34.97
N ASP A 72 22.35 -6.20 35.07
CA ASP A 72 22.09 -5.43 36.32
C ASP A 72 20.83 -4.54 36.26
N LEU A 73 19.85 -4.81 35.38
CA LEU A 73 18.62 -4.00 35.29
C LEU A 73 17.29 -4.78 35.35
N PHE A 74 17.32 -6.08 35.66
CA PHE A 74 16.09 -6.90 35.77
C PHE A 74 15.65 -7.22 37.20
N HIS A 75 15.93 -6.31 38.14
CA HIS A 75 15.36 -6.34 39.49
C HIS A 75 14.86 -4.95 39.92
N GLN A 76 14.03 -4.29 39.10
CA GLN A 76 13.10 -3.25 39.55
C GLN A 76 12.26 -2.76 38.36
N GLN A 77 11.09 -3.37 38.15
CA GLN A 77 9.89 -2.74 37.55
C GLN A 77 8.76 -3.78 37.47
N ASN A 78 8.31 -4.21 38.65
CA ASN A 78 6.95 -4.71 38.82
C ASN A 78 6.11 -3.53 39.29
N GLY A 79 5.24 -3.03 38.42
CA GLY A 79 4.30 -1.97 38.74
C GLY A 79 3.88 -1.20 37.49
N LEU A 80 2.88 -1.71 36.76
CA LEU A 80 2.12 -0.92 35.81
C LEU A 80 0.69 -0.79 36.36
N PRO A 81 0.10 0.43 36.48
CA PRO A 81 -1.19 0.61 37.13
C PRO A 81 -2.36 0.04 36.32
N LEU A 82 -3.37 -0.44 37.05
CA LEU A 82 -4.61 -1.03 36.53
C LEU A 82 -5.58 0.06 36.07
N ILE A 83 -6.13 -0.11 34.88
CA ILE A 83 -7.14 0.80 34.33
C ILE A 83 -8.55 0.33 34.73
N ASN A 84 -9.31 1.20 35.40
CA ASN A 84 -10.76 1.09 35.60
C ASN A 84 -11.46 2.33 34.99
N TRP A 85 -12.66 2.15 34.44
CA TRP A 85 -13.59 3.21 34.04
C TRP A 85 -15.03 2.77 34.42
N PRO A 86 -15.97 3.69 34.66
CA PRO A 86 -16.69 3.72 35.92
C PRO A 86 -18.00 2.93 35.87
N HIS A 87 -18.15 2.05 36.85
CA HIS A 87 -19.36 2.02 37.65
C HIS A 87 -18.94 2.01 39.13
N ASP A 88 -19.14 3.15 39.78
CA ASP A 88 -19.13 3.44 41.21
C ASP A 88 -18.06 2.75 42.08
N VAL A 89 -16.92 3.42 42.31
CA VAL A 89 -16.26 3.60 43.63
C VAL A 89 -15.25 4.76 43.49
N VAL A 90 -15.25 5.67 44.47
CA VAL A 90 -14.34 6.82 44.61
C VAL A 90 -13.05 6.37 45.31
N GLU A 91 -11.87 6.62 44.73
CA GLU A 91 -10.72 7.35 45.32
C GLU A 91 -9.39 7.16 44.56
N ASP A 92 -8.80 8.33 44.22
CA ASP A 92 -7.41 8.69 43.84
C ASP A 92 -6.87 8.41 42.40
N ASP A 93 -7.45 9.09 41.39
CA ASP A 93 -7.20 8.92 39.94
C ASP A 93 -6.45 10.10 39.23
N THR A 94 -5.79 11.01 39.96
CA THR A 94 -5.38 12.31 39.35
C THR A 94 -4.24 12.24 38.32
N GLU A 95 -3.24 11.35 38.48
CA GLU A 95 -2.12 11.23 37.52
C GLU A 95 -2.47 10.38 36.28
N GLU A 96 -3.29 9.34 36.43
CA GLU A 96 -3.66 8.44 35.34
C GLU A 96 -4.66 9.10 34.38
N ASP A 97 -5.60 9.87 34.90
CA ASP A 97 -6.54 10.64 34.09
C ASP A 97 -5.84 11.79 33.35
N ALA A 98 -4.82 12.40 33.96
CA ALA A 98 -4.00 13.41 33.29
C ALA A 98 -3.23 12.83 32.10
N ALA A 99 -2.66 11.63 32.23
CA ALA A 99 -1.97 10.94 31.13
C ALA A 99 -2.92 10.55 29.98
N LYS A 100 -4.13 10.07 30.29
CA LYS A 100 -5.16 9.76 29.29
C LYS A 100 -5.64 11.01 28.54
N VAL A 101 -5.85 12.11 29.26
CA VAL A 101 -6.22 13.41 28.66
C VAL A 101 -5.09 13.93 27.75
N SER A 102 -3.82 13.72 28.12
CA SER A 102 -2.68 14.11 27.31
C SER A 102 -2.61 13.35 25.97
N VAL A 103 -2.75 12.03 25.97
CA VAL A 103 -2.71 11.21 24.73
C VAL A 103 -3.91 11.53 23.82
N ALA A 104 -5.10 11.72 24.39
CA ALA A 104 -6.28 12.09 23.61
C ALA A 104 -6.10 13.46 22.93
N LYS A 105 -5.45 14.41 23.61
CA LYS A 105 -5.12 15.73 23.06
C LYS A 105 -4.10 15.63 21.93
N GLU A 106 -3.05 14.84 22.10
CA GLU A 106 -2.03 14.61 21.07
C GLU A 106 -2.63 13.98 19.79
N ILE A 107 -3.51 12.98 19.96
CA ILE A 107 -4.27 12.39 18.83
C ILE A 107 -5.11 13.45 18.11
N ASP A 108 -5.82 14.31 18.85
CA ASP A 108 -6.66 15.36 18.27
C ASP A 108 -5.84 16.41 17.50
N GLU A 109 -4.64 16.75 17.99
CA GLU A 109 -3.70 17.65 17.31
C GLU A 109 -3.24 17.07 15.97
N HIS A 110 -2.77 15.81 15.94
CA HIS A 110 -2.39 15.16 14.67
C HIS A 110 -3.58 15.02 13.71
N VAL A 111 -4.77 14.67 14.22
CA VAL A 111 -5.99 14.56 13.38
C VAL A 111 -6.32 15.91 12.74
N LYS A 112 -6.20 17.02 13.46
CA LYS A 112 -6.44 18.36 12.90
C LYS A 112 -5.43 18.70 11.81
N THR A 113 -4.15 18.43 12.04
CA THR A 113 -3.08 18.65 11.05
C THR A 113 -3.35 17.86 9.78
N ILE A 114 -3.64 16.57 9.90
CA ILE A 114 -3.88 15.70 8.74
C ILE A 114 -5.15 16.10 7.99
N LYS A 115 -6.22 16.52 8.68
CA LYS A 115 -7.42 17.07 8.02
C LYS A 115 -7.09 18.28 7.18
N ALA A 116 -6.34 19.23 7.73
CA ALA A 116 -5.91 20.41 6.99
C ALA A 116 -5.06 20.03 5.76
N MET A 117 -4.15 19.05 5.88
CA MET A 117 -3.38 18.56 4.73
C MET A 117 -4.28 18.02 3.62
N LEU A 118 -5.26 17.17 3.96
CA LEU A 118 -6.20 16.59 2.99
C LEU A 118 -7.10 17.64 2.35
N GLU A 119 -7.53 18.65 3.11
CA GLU A 119 -8.37 19.75 2.63
C GLU A 119 -7.62 20.74 1.72
N MET A 120 -6.28 20.78 1.81
CA MET A 120 -5.42 21.61 0.97
C MET A 120 -4.94 20.90 -0.32
N MET A 121 -5.36 19.65 -0.56
CA MET A 121 -4.97 18.93 -1.77
C MET A 121 -5.56 19.60 -3.01
N GLU A 122 -4.69 19.83 -4.01
CA GLU A 122 -5.04 20.42 -5.30
C GLU A 122 -4.39 19.62 -6.44
N ASP A 123 -3.44 20.23 -7.16
CA ASP A 123 -2.71 19.65 -8.27
C ASP A 123 -1.51 18.77 -7.82
N GLY A 124 -1.33 18.60 -6.51
CA GLY A 124 -0.30 17.77 -5.89
C GLY A 124 0.79 18.57 -5.16
N GLU A 125 1.12 18.15 -3.94
CA GLU A 125 2.29 18.58 -3.19
C GLU A 125 3.47 17.64 -3.48
N ILE A 126 4.46 18.17 -4.19
CA ILE A 126 5.59 17.40 -4.71
C ILE A 126 6.88 18.22 -4.63
N SER A 127 7.99 17.57 -4.28
CA SER A 127 9.29 18.26 -4.21
C SER A 127 9.79 18.73 -5.57
N ILE A 128 10.51 19.85 -5.56
CA ILE A 128 11.05 20.49 -6.77
C ILE A 128 12.19 19.66 -7.36
N SER A 129 12.26 19.59 -8.70
CA SER A 129 13.35 18.96 -9.44
C SER A 129 14.31 20.02 -9.97
N ALA A 130 15.58 19.92 -9.59
CA ALA A 130 16.59 20.86 -10.05
C ALA A 130 16.89 20.70 -11.55
N TYR A 131 16.84 19.46 -12.06
CA TYR A 131 16.94 19.14 -13.47
C TYR A 131 15.84 19.82 -14.30
N ASP A 132 14.57 19.63 -13.94
CA ASP A 132 13.46 20.23 -14.69
C ASP A 132 13.47 21.76 -14.58
N THR A 133 13.79 22.29 -13.39
CA THR A 133 13.94 23.73 -13.18
C THR A 133 15.04 24.32 -14.04
N ALA A 134 16.15 23.60 -14.24
CA ALA A 134 17.22 24.02 -15.15
C ALA A 134 16.77 24.06 -16.62
N TRP A 135 15.96 23.11 -17.07
CA TRP A 135 15.39 23.16 -18.42
C TRP A 135 14.43 24.33 -18.61
N VAL A 136 13.60 24.63 -17.63
CA VAL A 136 12.73 25.83 -17.65
C VAL A 136 13.57 27.11 -17.67
N ALA A 137 14.64 27.16 -16.89
CA ALA A 137 15.57 28.29 -16.84
C ALA A 137 16.33 28.53 -18.16
N LEU A 138 16.47 27.52 -19.03
CA LEU A 138 17.09 27.64 -20.35
C LEU A 138 16.19 28.28 -21.40
N VAL A 139 14.89 28.41 -21.15
CA VAL A 139 13.95 28.99 -22.11
C VAL A 139 14.24 30.48 -22.27
N GLU A 140 14.66 30.88 -23.47
CA GLU A 140 14.75 32.30 -23.87
C GLU A 140 13.35 32.88 -24.05
N ASP A 141 13.18 34.16 -23.71
CA ASP A 141 11.94 34.90 -23.94
C ASP A 141 11.44 34.72 -25.37
N ILE A 142 10.20 34.23 -25.50
CA ILE A 142 9.60 33.88 -26.80
C ILE A 142 9.47 35.08 -27.74
N ASN A 143 9.45 36.30 -27.17
CA ASN A 143 9.39 37.56 -27.91
C ASN A 143 10.75 38.05 -28.39
N GLY A 144 11.84 37.36 -28.04
CA GLY A 144 13.19 37.61 -28.57
C GLY A 144 13.95 38.75 -27.87
N SER A 145 13.71 38.99 -26.58
CA SER A 145 14.53 39.93 -25.82
C SER A 145 15.97 39.46 -25.56
N GLY A 146 16.30 38.19 -25.82
CA GLY A 146 17.61 37.61 -25.49
C GLY A 146 17.82 37.40 -23.98
N LEU A 147 16.75 37.43 -23.20
CA LEU A 147 16.74 37.25 -21.75
C LEU A 147 16.00 35.95 -21.37
N PRO A 148 16.20 35.40 -20.17
CA PRO A 148 15.46 34.23 -19.71
C PRO A 148 13.96 34.53 -19.60
N GLN A 149 13.13 33.64 -20.13
CA GLN A 149 11.68 33.70 -20.00
C GLN A 149 11.22 33.58 -18.54
N PHE A 150 11.93 32.76 -17.76
CA PHE A 150 11.63 32.43 -16.36
C PHE A 150 12.81 32.77 -15.45
N PRO A 151 13.07 34.07 -15.16
CA PRO A 151 14.21 34.47 -14.33
C PRO A 151 14.13 33.94 -12.89
N SER A 152 12.93 33.71 -12.37
CA SER A 152 12.71 33.09 -11.05
C SER A 152 13.29 31.67 -10.96
N SER A 153 13.30 30.91 -12.06
CA SER A 153 13.90 29.57 -12.09
C SER A 153 15.43 29.61 -11.94
N LEU A 154 16.10 30.60 -12.55
CA LEU A 154 17.53 30.83 -12.32
C LEU A 154 17.82 31.22 -10.87
N GLN A 155 16.97 32.07 -10.29
CA GLN A 155 17.09 32.47 -8.89
C GLN A 155 16.90 31.27 -7.95
N TRP A 156 15.94 30.38 -8.25
CA TRP A 156 15.74 29.15 -7.50
C TRP A 156 17.00 28.27 -7.56
N ILE A 157 17.57 28.04 -8.75
CA ILE A 157 18.80 27.24 -8.92
C ILE A 157 19.92 27.83 -8.08
N ALA A 158 20.13 29.14 -8.15
CA ALA A 158 21.16 29.81 -7.38
C ALA A 158 20.96 29.64 -5.86
N ASN A 159 19.73 29.69 -5.37
CA ASN A 159 19.45 29.62 -3.93
C ASN A 159 19.48 28.20 -3.36
N ASN A 160 19.38 27.15 -4.19
CA ASN A 160 19.17 25.77 -3.74
C ASN A 160 20.35 24.83 -4.05
N GLN A 161 21.55 25.36 -4.24
CA GLN A 161 22.77 24.53 -4.30
C GLN A 161 23.05 23.91 -2.93
N LEU A 162 23.28 22.60 -2.89
CA LEU A 162 23.62 21.87 -1.66
C LEU A 162 25.03 22.25 -1.15
N PRO A 163 25.33 22.02 0.14
CA PRO A 163 26.62 22.37 0.73
C PRO A 163 27.85 21.73 0.06
N ASP A 164 27.67 20.56 -0.57
CA ASP A 164 28.72 19.84 -1.30
C ASP A 164 28.93 20.36 -2.74
N GLY A 165 28.15 21.36 -3.17
CA GLY A 165 28.19 21.95 -4.51
C GLY A 165 27.21 21.31 -5.49
N SER A 166 26.53 20.21 -5.13
CA SER A 166 25.56 19.54 -5.99
C SER A 166 24.15 20.15 -5.93
N TRP A 167 23.26 19.64 -6.77
CA TRP A 167 21.81 19.77 -6.66
C TRP A 167 21.17 18.37 -6.69
N GLY A 168 20.00 18.19 -6.07
CA GLY A 168 19.27 16.92 -6.01
C GLY A 168 18.55 16.75 -4.67
N ASP A 169 18.12 15.52 -4.34
CA ASP A 169 17.55 15.22 -3.02
C ASP A 169 18.62 15.40 -1.92
N ALA A 170 18.30 16.15 -0.86
CA ALA A 170 19.25 16.51 0.17
C ALA A 170 19.56 15.35 1.13
N GLU A 171 18.59 14.47 1.38
CA GLU A 171 18.64 13.44 2.41
C GLU A 171 19.18 12.11 1.85
N ILE A 172 18.86 11.78 0.60
CA ILE A 172 19.37 10.58 -0.09
C ILE A 172 20.41 10.98 -1.14
N PHE A 173 21.57 10.35 -1.05
CA PHE A 173 22.58 10.42 -2.10
C PHE A 173 22.38 9.28 -3.09
N LEU A 174 22.02 9.62 -4.33
CA LEU A 174 22.09 8.75 -5.49
C LEU A 174 22.92 9.47 -6.56
N ALA A 175 24.02 8.87 -6.99
CA ALA A 175 24.96 9.49 -7.93
C ALA A 175 24.28 9.87 -9.24
N HIS A 176 23.39 9.01 -9.76
CA HIS A 176 22.59 9.34 -10.94
C HIS A 176 21.81 10.64 -10.75
N ASP A 177 21.09 10.79 -9.63
CA ASP A 177 20.31 11.98 -9.30
C ASP A 177 21.20 13.21 -9.13
N ARG A 178 22.24 13.11 -8.30
CA ARG A 178 23.11 14.26 -8.01
C ARG A 178 23.82 14.76 -9.26
N LEU A 179 24.33 13.87 -10.11
CA LEU A 179 25.10 14.27 -11.29
C LEU A 179 24.22 14.88 -12.38
N ILE A 180 23.03 14.34 -12.65
CA ILE A 180 22.13 14.90 -13.68
C ILE A 180 21.57 16.26 -13.27
N ASN A 181 21.14 16.41 -12.02
CA ASN A 181 20.67 17.68 -11.47
C ASN A 181 21.78 18.74 -11.50
N THR A 182 22.97 18.39 -11.01
CA THR A 182 24.11 19.32 -10.94
C THR A 182 24.53 19.79 -12.34
N LEU A 183 24.68 18.87 -13.29
CA LEU A 183 25.07 19.23 -14.65
C LEU A 183 24.03 20.14 -15.31
N ALA A 184 22.73 19.84 -15.15
CA ALA A 184 21.66 20.67 -15.68
C ALA A 184 21.70 22.10 -15.11
N CYS A 185 21.84 22.23 -13.79
CA CYS A 185 21.93 23.54 -13.13
C CYS A 185 23.15 24.34 -13.57
N VAL A 186 24.32 23.71 -13.69
CA VAL A 186 25.53 24.37 -14.21
C VAL A 186 25.31 24.83 -15.65
N VAL A 187 24.74 23.98 -16.52
CA VAL A 187 24.42 24.33 -17.90
C VAL A 187 23.48 25.55 -17.96
N ALA A 188 22.43 25.59 -17.14
CA ALA A 188 21.50 26.72 -17.07
C ALA A 188 22.20 28.01 -16.62
N LEU A 189 22.94 27.99 -15.51
CA LEU A 189 23.65 29.17 -15.00
C LEU A 189 24.71 29.68 -15.99
N LYS A 190 25.45 28.76 -16.62
CA LYS A 190 26.50 29.09 -17.60
C LYS A 190 25.92 29.69 -18.88
N SER A 191 24.77 29.18 -19.35
CA SER A 191 24.10 29.71 -20.55
C SER A 191 23.74 31.19 -20.44
N TRP A 192 23.49 31.66 -19.21
CA TRP A 192 23.17 33.07 -18.92
C TRP A 192 24.33 33.86 -18.31
N ASN A 193 25.53 33.26 -18.19
CA ASN A 193 26.71 33.85 -17.54
C ASN A 193 26.44 34.36 -16.10
N LEU A 194 25.67 33.60 -15.32
CA LEU A 194 25.32 33.93 -13.94
C LEU A 194 26.02 33.01 -12.93
N HIS A 195 26.25 33.53 -11.72
CA HIS A 195 26.70 32.75 -10.55
C HIS A 195 27.90 31.82 -10.82
N GLN A 196 29.00 32.37 -11.36
CA GLN A 196 30.22 31.63 -11.72
C GLN A 196 30.78 30.76 -10.57
N GLU A 197 30.77 31.26 -9.33
CA GLU A 197 31.21 30.49 -8.14
C GLU A 197 30.38 29.20 -7.93
N LYS A 198 29.07 29.26 -8.18
CA LYS A 198 28.19 28.10 -8.05
C LYS A 198 28.46 27.09 -9.15
N CYS A 199 28.74 27.57 -10.37
CA CYS A 199 29.15 26.72 -11.48
C CYS A 199 30.45 25.97 -11.16
N GLU A 200 31.45 26.66 -10.59
CA GLU A 200 32.73 26.07 -10.21
C GLU A 200 32.57 24.99 -9.13
N LYS A 201 31.77 25.26 -8.09
CA LYS A 201 31.44 24.28 -7.05
C LYS A 201 30.70 23.07 -7.63
N GLY A 202 29.73 23.28 -8.51
CA GLY A 202 28.98 22.20 -9.17
C GLY A 202 29.87 21.33 -10.04
N MET A 203 30.79 21.93 -10.79
CA MET A 203 31.71 21.16 -11.63
C MET A 203 32.81 20.46 -10.82
N LEU A 204 33.23 21.01 -9.68
CA LEU A 204 34.10 20.30 -8.75
C LEU A 204 33.41 19.04 -8.23
N PHE A 205 32.18 19.18 -7.71
CA PHE A 205 31.37 18.03 -7.29
C PHE A 205 31.21 17.00 -8.42
N PHE A 206 30.85 17.46 -9.63
CA PHE A 206 30.62 16.57 -10.77
C PHE A 206 31.86 15.71 -11.06
N ARG A 207 33.05 16.31 -11.11
CA ARG A 207 34.31 15.59 -11.39
C ARG A 207 34.66 14.61 -10.28
N ASP A 208 34.51 15.02 -9.02
CA ASP A 208 34.87 14.20 -7.86
C ASP A 208 33.94 12.99 -7.68
N ASN A 209 32.72 13.05 -8.23
CA ASN A 209 31.70 12.02 -8.02
C ASN A 209 31.33 11.22 -9.28
N LEU A 210 31.83 11.57 -10.46
CA LEU A 210 31.46 10.90 -11.71
C LEU A 210 31.71 9.39 -11.68
N CYS A 211 32.82 8.94 -11.08
CA CYS A 211 33.16 7.52 -10.97
C CYS A 211 32.13 6.72 -10.17
N LYS A 212 31.36 7.35 -9.28
CA LYS A 212 30.35 6.66 -8.47
C LYS A 212 29.19 6.11 -9.28
N LEU A 213 29.02 6.56 -10.54
CA LEU A 213 28.03 5.96 -11.45
C LEU A 213 28.31 4.48 -11.75
N GLU A 214 29.56 4.03 -11.66
CA GLU A 214 29.94 2.63 -11.91
C GLU A 214 29.43 1.67 -10.83
N ASP A 215 29.27 2.17 -9.60
CA ASP A 215 28.88 1.38 -8.43
C ASP A 215 27.36 1.38 -8.16
N GLU A 216 26.59 2.17 -8.91
CA GLU A 216 25.17 2.39 -8.62
C GLU A 216 24.28 1.27 -9.15
N ASN A 217 23.22 0.98 -8.39
CA ASN A 217 22.22 0.00 -8.79
C ASN A 217 21.41 0.52 -9.99
N ALA A 218 21.50 -0.18 -11.13
CA ALA A 218 20.77 0.15 -12.35
C ALA A 218 19.24 0.14 -12.18
N GLU A 219 18.70 -0.57 -11.19
CA GLU A 219 17.25 -0.56 -10.90
C GLU A 219 16.76 0.81 -10.42
N HIS A 220 17.57 1.56 -9.67
CA HIS A 220 17.21 2.89 -9.16
C HIS A 220 17.60 4.02 -10.12
N MET A 221 18.03 3.69 -11.34
CA MET A 221 18.40 4.69 -12.34
C MET A 221 17.18 5.55 -12.72
N PRO A 222 17.27 6.89 -12.64
CA PRO A 222 16.17 7.79 -12.97
C PRO A 222 15.63 7.60 -14.40
N ILE A 223 14.36 7.95 -14.58
CA ILE A 223 13.66 7.84 -15.86
C ILE A 223 14.41 8.59 -16.95
N GLY A 224 14.74 7.88 -18.02
CA GLY A 224 15.33 8.48 -19.20
C GLY A 224 16.78 8.95 -19.01
N PHE A 225 17.43 8.66 -17.87
CA PHE A 225 18.81 9.08 -17.58
C PHE A 225 19.77 8.79 -18.73
N GLU A 226 19.73 7.57 -19.28
CA GLU A 226 20.58 7.12 -20.40
C GLU A 226 20.43 7.96 -21.68
N VAL A 227 19.33 8.71 -21.83
CA VAL A 227 19.06 9.54 -23.00
C VAL A 227 19.23 11.03 -22.66
N ALA A 228 18.74 11.44 -21.50
CA ALA A 228 18.80 12.81 -20.99
C ALA A 228 20.22 13.24 -20.64
N PHE A 229 20.97 12.40 -19.91
CA PHE A 229 22.29 12.75 -19.39
C PHE A 229 23.32 12.98 -20.52
N PRO A 230 23.44 12.12 -21.55
CA PRO A 230 24.33 12.42 -22.68
C PRO A 230 23.89 13.63 -23.49
N SER A 231 22.58 13.90 -23.57
CA SER A 231 22.10 15.09 -24.28
C SER A 231 22.51 16.38 -23.55
N LEU A 232 22.48 16.39 -22.21
CA LEU A 232 23.05 17.47 -21.41
C LEU A 232 24.56 17.60 -21.58
N LEU A 233 25.29 16.48 -21.65
CA LEU A 233 26.74 16.50 -21.90
C LEU A 233 27.09 17.17 -23.23
N GLU A 234 26.31 16.93 -24.29
CA GLU A 234 26.49 17.63 -25.57
C GLU A 234 26.20 19.13 -25.48
N ILE A 235 25.25 19.55 -24.64
CA ILE A 235 24.98 20.98 -24.40
C ILE A 235 26.14 21.59 -23.61
N ALA A 236 26.61 20.91 -22.56
CA ALA A 236 27.75 21.35 -21.75
C ALA A 236 29.01 21.55 -22.62
N LYS A 237 29.26 20.63 -23.55
CA LYS A 237 30.36 20.73 -24.52
C LYS A 237 30.29 21.98 -25.40
N LYS A 238 29.08 22.37 -25.83
CA LYS A 238 28.86 23.57 -26.65
C LYS A 238 29.04 24.87 -25.86
N LEU A 239 28.96 24.81 -24.54
CA LEU A 239 29.13 25.94 -23.62
C LEU A 239 30.56 26.00 -23.03
N ASP A 240 31.50 25.24 -23.60
CA ASP A 240 32.88 25.11 -23.12
C ASP A 240 32.97 24.71 -21.63
N ILE A 241 32.04 23.89 -21.15
CA ILE A 241 32.10 23.30 -19.81
C ILE A 241 33.00 22.06 -19.87
N GLU A 242 34.08 22.10 -19.09
CA GLU A 242 35.04 21.01 -18.98
C GLU A 242 34.47 19.81 -18.22
N VAL A 243 34.14 18.76 -18.98
CA VAL A 243 33.70 17.46 -18.48
C VAL A 243 34.73 16.39 -18.89
N PRO A 244 35.02 15.37 -18.07
CA PRO A 244 35.92 14.28 -18.44
C PRO A 244 35.26 13.30 -19.44
N TYR A 245 35.04 13.73 -20.68
CA TYR A 245 34.35 12.95 -21.73
C TYR A 245 35.01 11.60 -22.05
N ASP A 246 36.32 11.47 -21.79
CA ASP A 246 37.08 10.23 -21.99
C ASP A 246 36.90 9.22 -20.85
N SER A 247 36.11 9.55 -19.82
CA SER A 247 35.79 8.64 -18.71
C SER A 247 35.06 7.39 -19.22
N PRO A 248 35.48 6.17 -18.82
CA PRO A 248 34.85 4.92 -19.25
C PRO A 248 33.34 4.89 -19.01
N VAL A 249 32.88 5.33 -17.83
CA VAL A 249 31.45 5.36 -17.49
C VAL A 249 30.63 6.21 -18.44
N LEU A 250 31.17 7.35 -18.91
CA LEU A 250 30.46 8.18 -19.89
C LEU A 250 30.36 7.48 -21.24
N GLN A 251 31.43 6.83 -21.69
CA GLN A 251 31.42 6.08 -22.95
C GLN A 251 30.37 4.96 -22.94
N GLU A 252 30.23 4.27 -21.82
CA GLU A 252 29.18 3.26 -21.62
C GLU A 252 27.77 3.87 -21.70
N ILE A 253 27.53 5.03 -21.07
CA ILE A 253 26.23 5.71 -21.13
C ILE A 253 25.92 6.16 -22.58
N TYR A 254 26.89 6.69 -23.32
CA TYR A 254 26.71 7.02 -24.75
C TYR A 254 26.39 5.77 -25.59
N ALA A 255 27.03 4.63 -25.31
CA ALA A 255 26.72 3.37 -25.97
C ALA A 255 25.29 2.91 -25.66
N SER A 256 24.86 2.99 -24.38
CA SER A 256 23.49 2.65 -23.98
C SER A 256 22.47 3.57 -24.66
N ARG A 257 22.73 4.89 -24.70
CA ARG A 257 21.90 5.86 -25.44
C ARG A 257 21.69 5.44 -26.89
N ASN A 258 22.77 5.16 -27.60
CA ASN A 258 22.71 4.82 -29.01
C ASN A 258 21.89 3.54 -29.24
N LEU A 259 22.11 2.52 -28.40
CA LEU A 259 21.31 1.29 -28.45
C LEU A 259 19.83 1.58 -28.19
N LYS A 260 19.50 2.38 -27.18
CA LYS A 260 18.12 2.73 -26.82
C LYS A 260 17.43 3.52 -27.93
N LEU A 261 18.11 4.50 -28.52
CA LEU A 261 17.59 5.30 -29.65
C LEU A 261 17.26 4.44 -30.88
N THR A 262 17.99 3.33 -31.13
CA THR A 262 17.66 2.40 -32.23
C THR A 262 16.38 1.60 -31.99
N ARG A 263 15.99 1.42 -30.72
CA ARG A 263 14.79 0.67 -30.32
C ARG A 263 13.54 1.55 -30.24
N ILE A 264 13.69 2.88 -30.23
CA ILE A 264 12.57 3.80 -30.17
C ILE A 264 11.83 3.77 -31.52
N PRO A 265 10.55 3.39 -31.55
CA PRO A 265 9.76 3.41 -32.77
C PRO A 265 9.38 4.86 -33.09
N LYS A 266 10.26 5.58 -33.81
CA LYS A 266 10.09 7.01 -34.11
C LYS A 266 8.73 7.32 -34.74
N ASP A 267 8.24 6.47 -35.63
CA ASP A 267 6.93 6.70 -36.25
C ASP A 267 5.77 6.59 -35.26
N ILE A 268 5.83 5.68 -34.29
CA ILE A 268 4.80 5.53 -33.25
C ILE A 268 4.83 6.75 -32.33
N MET A 269 6.02 7.16 -31.89
CA MET A 269 6.22 8.31 -30.98
C MET A 269 5.60 9.62 -31.50
N HIS A 270 5.52 9.81 -32.82
CA HIS A 270 4.96 11.02 -33.43
C HIS A 270 3.48 10.89 -33.81
N ASN A 271 2.85 9.72 -33.59
CA ASN A 271 1.47 9.45 -33.99
C ASN A 271 0.56 9.04 -32.83
N VAL A 272 1.11 8.53 -31.74
CA VAL A 272 0.36 8.01 -30.60
C VAL A 272 0.98 8.55 -29.31
N PRO A 273 0.18 8.98 -28.33
CA PRO A 273 0.67 9.31 -27.00
C PRO A 273 1.39 8.11 -26.37
N THR A 274 2.63 8.32 -25.94
CA THR A 274 3.45 7.29 -25.27
C THR A 274 4.28 7.94 -24.18
N THR A 275 4.84 7.14 -23.27
CA THR A 275 5.74 7.63 -22.20
C THR A 275 6.98 8.37 -22.72
N LEU A 276 7.32 8.21 -23.99
CA LEU A 276 8.41 8.95 -24.64
C LEU A 276 8.17 10.46 -24.68
N LEU A 277 6.92 10.91 -24.70
CA LEU A 277 6.57 12.34 -24.61
C LEU A 277 7.04 12.98 -23.31
N HIS A 278 7.27 12.18 -22.27
CA HIS A 278 7.80 12.65 -21.00
C HIS A 278 9.29 12.99 -21.09
N SER A 279 10.04 12.64 -22.14
CA SER A 279 11.51 12.83 -22.18
C SER A 279 12.03 13.37 -23.52
N LEU A 280 11.30 14.29 -24.16
CA LEU A 280 11.63 14.80 -25.50
C LEU A 280 12.96 15.57 -25.52
N GLU A 281 13.36 16.18 -24.41
CA GLU A 281 14.58 16.98 -24.24
C GLU A 281 15.88 16.21 -24.52
N GLY A 282 15.84 14.87 -24.40
CA GLY A 282 16.97 14.00 -24.72
C GLY A 282 16.97 13.42 -26.14
N MET A 283 15.92 13.69 -26.93
CA MET A 283 15.68 12.98 -28.18
C MET A 283 16.09 13.78 -29.43
N PRO A 284 16.90 13.20 -30.34
CA PRO A 284 17.27 13.86 -31.58
C PRO A 284 16.23 13.63 -32.70
N GLY A 285 16.10 14.63 -33.58
CA GLY A 285 15.35 14.50 -34.84
C GLY A 285 13.83 14.45 -34.64
N LEU A 286 13.29 15.31 -33.78
CA LEU A 286 11.87 15.41 -33.48
C LEU A 286 11.11 16.22 -34.56
N GLU A 287 9.92 15.75 -34.91
CA GLU A 287 9.00 16.43 -35.83
C GLU A 287 7.91 17.17 -35.05
N TRP A 288 8.20 18.40 -34.63
CA TRP A 288 7.33 19.21 -33.75
C TRP A 288 5.90 19.40 -34.25
N LYS A 289 5.69 19.54 -35.56
CA LYS A 289 4.34 19.66 -36.14
C LYS A 289 3.46 18.43 -35.86
N ARG A 290 4.07 17.25 -35.72
CA ARG A 290 3.37 16.00 -35.37
C ARG A 290 3.21 15.90 -33.86
N LEU A 291 4.29 16.17 -33.10
CA LEU A 291 4.28 16.10 -31.64
C LEU A 291 3.27 17.05 -30.99
N LEU A 292 3.11 18.28 -31.48
CA LEU A 292 2.12 19.23 -30.95
C LEU A 292 0.67 18.72 -31.02
N LYS A 293 0.38 17.71 -31.85
CA LYS A 293 -0.94 17.05 -31.88
C LYS A 293 -1.15 16.05 -30.75
N LEU A 294 -0.08 15.68 -30.06
CA LEU A 294 -0.05 14.77 -28.92
C LEU A 294 0.16 15.52 -27.59
N GLN A 295 0.04 16.84 -27.61
CA GLN A 295 0.13 17.68 -26.42
C GLN A 295 -1.03 17.35 -25.48
N SER A 296 -0.74 17.26 -24.18
CA SER A 296 -1.74 17.09 -23.14
C SER A 296 -2.70 18.29 -23.12
N GLN A 297 -3.92 18.07 -22.61
CA GLN A 297 -4.95 19.12 -22.57
C GLN A 297 -4.55 20.35 -21.76
N ASP A 298 -3.65 20.20 -20.79
CA ASP A 298 -3.12 21.28 -19.96
C ASP A 298 -1.98 22.07 -20.62
N GLY A 299 -1.55 21.67 -21.82
CA GLY A 299 -0.44 22.26 -22.57
C GLY A 299 0.91 21.58 -22.39
N SER A 300 1.00 20.58 -21.50
CA SER A 300 2.24 19.84 -21.27
C SER A 300 2.52 18.78 -22.33
N PHE A 301 3.77 18.31 -22.36
CA PHE A 301 4.13 17.03 -22.96
C PHE A 301 4.23 15.96 -21.86
N LEU A 302 3.17 15.16 -21.73
CA LEU A 302 2.98 14.12 -20.71
C LEU A 302 3.39 14.59 -19.32
N PHE A 303 2.91 15.76 -18.92
CA PHE A 303 3.06 16.31 -17.57
C PHE A 303 4.52 16.53 -17.12
N SER A 304 5.48 16.59 -18.05
CA SER A 304 6.88 16.90 -17.73
C SER A 304 7.21 18.37 -18.00
N PRO A 305 7.67 19.13 -17.00
CA PRO A 305 8.17 20.49 -17.21
C PRO A 305 9.39 20.58 -18.12
N SER A 306 10.41 19.74 -17.98
CA SER A 306 11.59 19.79 -18.87
C SER A 306 11.25 19.45 -20.33
N SER A 307 10.42 18.42 -20.57
CA SER A 307 9.97 18.07 -21.93
C SER A 307 9.18 19.22 -22.56
N THR A 308 8.32 19.87 -21.77
CA THR A 308 7.52 21.02 -22.21
C THR A 308 8.37 22.27 -22.41
N ALA A 309 9.37 22.52 -21.58
CA ALA A 309 10.33 23.61 -21.73
C ALA A 309 11.14 23.45 -23.01
N PHE A 310 11.61 22.24 -23.30
CA PHE A 310 12.28 21.95 -24.55
C PHE A 310 11.35 22.18 -25.76
N ALA A 311 10.11 21.70 -25.69
CA ALA A 311 9.12 21.94 -26.74
C ALA A 311 8.83 23.43 -26.96
N LEU A 312 8.72 24.21 -25.89
CA LEU A 312 8.51 25.65 -25.93
C LEU A 312 9.68 26.36 -26.65
N SER A 313 10.92 26.02 -26.31
CA SER A 313 12.11 26.58 -26.98
C SER A 313 12.16 26.29 -28.48
N GLN A 314 11.60 25.16 -28.92
CA GLN A 314 11.61 24.76 -30.33
C GLN A 314 10.41 25.30 -31.14
N THR A 315 9.28 25.55 -30.48
CA THR A 315 8.00 25.80 -31.18
C THR A 315 7.38 27.15 -30.87
N LYS A 316 7.75 27.77 -29.74
CA LYS A 316 7.10 28.96 -29.16
C LYS A 316 5.59 28.77 -28.93
N ASP A 317 5.17 27.52 -28.70
CA ASP A 317 3.77 27.17 -28.48
C ASP A 317 3.22 27.84 -27.21
N LYS A 318 2.01 28.40 -27.31
CA LYS A 318 1.39 29.16 -26.21
C LYS A 318 0.89 28.26 -25.08
N ASN A 319 0.42 27.05 -25.38
CA ASN A 319 -0.08 26.15 -24.36
C ASN A 319 1.08 25.61 -23.50
N CYS A 320 2.23 25.32 -24.12
CA CYS A 320 3.47 24.99 -23.39
C CYS A 320 3.85 26.12 -22.43
N MET A 321 3.78 27.37 -22.90
CA MET A 321 4.05 28.55 -22.08
C MET A 321 3.08 28.70 -20.91
N GLU A 322 1.78 28.49 -21.13
CA GLU A 322 0.76 28.58 -20.08
C GLU A 322 0.95 27.49 -19.01
N TYR A 323 1.26 26.26 -19.42
CA TYR A 323 1.59 25.17 -18.50
C TYR A 323 2.80 25.52 -17.60
N LEU A 324 3.91 25.95 -18.21
CA LEU A 324 5.12 26.27 -17.46
C LEU A 324 4.94 27.48 -16.54
N ASN A 325 4.20 28.51 -16.97
CA ASN A 325 3.89 29.65 -16.11
C ASN A 325 3.12 29.21 -14.85
N LYS A 326 2.12 28.33 -14.98
CA LYS A 326 1.37 27.81 -13.84
C LYS A 326 2.28 27.04 -12.88
N ALA A 327 3.12 26.15 -13.40
CA ALA A 327 4.06 25.38 -12.58
C ALA A 327 5.06 26.29 -11.86
N VAL A 328 5.72 27.20 -12.58
CA VAL A 328 6.70 28.14 -12.01
C VAL A 328 6.05 29.06 -10.96
N GLN A 329 4.81 29.49 -11.17
CA GLN A 329 4.07 30.30 -10.21
C GLN A 329 3.74 29.51 -8.95
N ARG A 330 3.31 28.24 -9.08
CA ARG A 330 2.95 27.38 -7.95
C ARG A 330 4.14 27.03 -7.06
N PHE A 331 5.33 26.88 -7.65
CA PHE A 331 6.55 26.43 -6.97
C PHE A 331 7.62 27.53 -6.86
N GLU A 332 7.18 28.79 -6.92
CA GLU A 332 8.01 29.99 -6.64
C GLU A 332 9.36 30.01 -7.39
N GLY A 333 9.34 29.69 -8.69
CA GLY A 333 10.52 29.63 -9.53
C GLY A 333 10.98 28.21 -9.85
N GLY A 334 10.87 27.28 -8.89
CA GLY A 334 11.14 25.87 -9.14
C GLY A 334 10.03 25.21 -9.96
N VAL A 335 10.26 23.98 -10.42
CA VAL A 335 9.24 23.07 -10.93
C VAL A 335 9.59 21.61 -10.55
N PRO A 336 8.61 20.74 -10.27
CA PRO A 336 8.85 19.31 -10.06
C PRO A 336 9.20 18.60 -11.38
N ASN A 337 9.51 17.30 -11.32
CA ASN A 337 9.79 16.51 -12.53
C ASN A 337 8.52 16.06 -13.27
N VAL A 338 7.38 16.06 -12.57
CA VAL A 338 6.06 15.72 -13.09
C VAL A 338 5.01 16.60 -12.43
N TYR A 339 4.08 17.16 -13.21
CA TYR A 339 2.98 18.00 -12.69
C TYR A 339 1.83 18.13 -13.69
N PRO A 340 0.55 18.05 -13.25
CA PRO A 340 0.10 17.76 -11.88
C PRO A 340 0.34 16.29 -11.48
N VAL A 341 0.10 15.97 -10.21
CA VAL A 341 0.09 14.60 -9.64
C VAL A 341 -1.14 14.39 -8.75
N ASP A 342 -2.25 15.02 -9.13
CA ASP A 342 -3.48 15.10 -8.34
C ASP A 342 -4.09 13.73 -8.08
N LEU A 343 -4.32 12.92 -9.11
CA LEU A 343 -4.94 11.61 -8.93
C LEU A 343 -4.05 10.69 -8.09
N PHE A 344 -2.74 10.67 -8.38
CA PHE A 344 -1.76 9.90 -7.61
C PHE A 344 -1.78 10.27 -6.12
N GLU A 345 -1.75 11.56 -5.79
CA GLU A 345 -1.74 12.02 -4.40
C GLU A 345 -3.03 11.64 -3.66
N HIS A 346 -4.20 11.89 -4.27
CA HIS A 346 -5.50 11.57 -3.68
C HIS A 346 -5.65 10.06 -3.43
N ILE A 347 -5.24 9.24 -4.41
CA ILE A 347 -5.31 7.78 -4.32
C ILE A 347 -4.40 7.28 -3.19
N TRP A 348 -3.16 7.74 -3.15
CA TRP A 348 -2.20 7.24 -2.19
C TRP A 348 -2.44 7.73 -0.78
N ALA A 349 -2.86 8.98 -0.57
CA ALA A 349 -3.24 9.46 0.75
C ALA A 349 -4.34 8.59 1.38
N VAL A 350 -5.40 8.27 0.61
CA VAL A 350 -6.47 7.38 1.07
C VAL A 350 -5.93 5.98 1.43
N ASP A 351 -5.10 5.40 0.58
CA ASP A 351 -4.52 4.08 0.86
C ASP A 351 -3.64 4.07 2.12
N ARG A 352 -2.77 5.07 2.29
CA ARG A 352 -1.89 5.14 3.47
C ARG A 352 -2.69 5.27 4.74
N LEU A 353 -3.69 6.15 4.78
CA LEU A 353 -4.57 6.32 5.95
C LEU A 353 -5.34 5.03 6.29
N GLN A 354 -5.80 4.28 5.28
CA GLN A 354 -6.50 3.02 5.47
C GLN A 354 -5.58 1.92 6.00
N ARG A 355 -4.41 1.71 5.38
CA ARG A 355 -3.46 0.66 5.79
C ARG A 355 -2.87 0.94 7.16
N LEU A 356 -2.56 2.20 7.47
CA LEU A 356 -2.12 2.65 8.80
C LEU A 356 -3.22 2.51 9.86
N GLY A 357 -4.47 2.28 9.46
CA GLY A 357 -5.55 1.96 10.37
C GLY A 357 -6.17 3.18 11.06
N ILE A 358 -5.98 4.36 10.49
CA ILE A 358 -6.41 5.66 11.06
C ILE A 358 -7.47 6.37 10.19
N SER A 359 -7.87 5.77 9.07
CA SER A 359 -8.86 6.34 8.14
C SER A 359 -10.20 6.77 8.78
N ARG A 360 -10.62 6.13 9.88
CA ARG A 360 -11.87 6.47 10.58
C ARG A 360 -11.94 7.89 11.13
N TYR A 361 -10.80 8.57 11.31
CA TYR A 361 -10.75 9.97 11.73
C TYR A 361 -11.05 10.95 10.59
N PHE A 362 -11.03 10.46 9.34
CA PHE A 362 -10.98 11.26 8.12
C PHE A 362 -12.08 10.86 7.11
N GLU A 363 -13.21 10.28 7.58
CA GLU A 363 -14.27 9.78 6.68
C GLU A 363 -14.73 10.84 5.66
N SER A 364 -14.93 12.09 6.09
CA SER A 364 -15.35 13.19 5.20
C SER A 364 -14.28 13.54 4.15
N GLN A 365 -13.03 13.70 4.59
CA GLN A 365 -11.91 14.04 3.71
C GLN A 365 -11.62 12.91 2.71
N ILE A 366 -11.74 11.64 3.14
CA ILE A 366 -11.61 10.47 2.27
C ILE A 366 -12.74 10.44 1.24
N ASP A 367 -13.99 10.69 1.64
CA ASP A 367 -15.12 10.76 0.70
C ASP A 367 -14.88 11.85 -0.37
N GLU A 368 -14.35 13.01 0.00
CA GLU A 368 -13.97 14.07 -0.95
C GLU A 368 -12.89 13.61 -1.93
N CYS A 369 -11.83 12.95 -1.43
CA CYS A 369 -10.78 12.39 -2.27
C CYS A 369 -11.31 11.34 -3.24
N VAL A 370 -12.12 10.39 -2.75
CA VAL A 370 -12.73 9.32 -3.56
C VAL A 370 -13.65 9.92 -4.64
N ASN A 371 -14.43 10.94 -4.30
CA ASN A 371 -15.27 11.65 -5.27
C ASN A 371 -14.44 12.39 -6.33
N TYR A 372 -13.29 12.95 -5.96
CA TYR A 372 -12.35 13.56 -6.90
C TYR A 372 -11.79 12.53 -7.87
N ILE A 373 -11.32 11.38 -7.37
CA ILE A 373 -10.81 10.27 -8.18
C ILE A 373 -11.89 9.78 -9.14
N HIS A 374 -13.12 9.57 -8.64
CA HIS A 374 -14.25 9.10 -9.47
C HIS A 374 -14.61 10.09 -10.59
N ARG A 375 -14.48 11.39 -10.35
CA ARG A 375 -14.79 12.44 -11.34
C ARG A 375 -13.95 12.31 -12.60
N TYR A 376 -12.70 11.86 -12.47
CA TYR A 376 -11.75 11.72 -13.57
C TYR A 376 -11.48 10.27 -13.96
N TRP A 377 -12.22 9.32 -13.38
CA TRP A 377 -12.14 7.92 -13.76
C TRP A 377 -12.67 7.70 -15.19
N THR A 378 -11.96 6.91 -16.00
CA THR A 378 -12.35 6.59 -17.38
C THR A 378 -12.46 5.09 -17.61
N GLU A 379 -13.03 4.68 -18.74
CA GLU A 379 -13.14 3.27 -19.13
C GLU A 379 -11.79 2.65 -19.53
N ASP A 380 -10.82 3.47 -19.96
CA ASP A 380 -9.48 3.05 -20.36
C ASP A 380 -8.46 3.12 -19.22
N GLY A 381 -8.85 3.71 -18.08
CA GLY A 381 -8.04 3.85 -16.88
C GLY A 381 -7.76 5.29 -16.53
N ILE A 382 -6.77 5.48 -15.68
CA ILE A 382 -6.24 6.78 -15.29
C ILE A 382 -4.71 6.71 -15.25
N CYS A 383 -4.06 7.84 -15.07
CA CYS A 383 -2.68 7.90 -14.61
C CYS A 383 -2.58 8.84 -13.41
N TRP A 384 -1.36 9.20 -13.04
CA TRP A 384 -1.07 10.10 -11.92
C TRP A 384 -1.73 11.49 -12.01
N ALA A 385 -2.14 11.91 -13.21
CA ALA A 385 -2.73 13.21 -13.49
C ALA A 385 -4.11 13.08 -14.16
N ARG A 386 -5.03 13.99 -13.84
CA ARG A 386 -6.34 14.07 -14.52
C ARG A 386 -6.22 14.35 -16.02
N ASN A 387 -7.23 13.91 -16.78
CA ASN A 387 -7.41 14.21 -18.21
C ASN A 387 -6.24 13.79 -19.12
N SER A 388 -5.53 12.72 -18.74
CA SER A 388 -4.51 12.10 -19.57
C SER A 388 -5.11 11.22 -20.66
N GLU A 389 -4.42 11.14 -21.81
CA GLU A 389 -4.67 10.13 -22.85
C GLU A 389 -3.77 8.89 -22.69
N VAL A 390 -2.81 8.94 -21.76
CA VAL A 390 -1.92 7.84 -21.41
C VAL A 390 -2.27 7.38 -20.01
N HIS A 391 -2.62 6.10 -19.88
CA HIS A 391 -2.96 5.48 -18.61
C HIS A 391 -1.86 4.54 -18.15
N ASP A 392 -1.72 4.37 -16.84
CA ASP A 392 -0.82 3.38 -16.25
C ASP A 392 -1.59 2.42 -15.33
N ILE A 393 -1.06 1.20 -15.21
CA ILE A 393 -1.73 0.14 -14.47
C ILE A 393 -1.68 0.36 -12.96
N ASP A 394 -0.72 1.14 -12.45
CA ASP A 394 -0.52 1.30 -11.02
C ASP A 394 -1.61 2.21 -10.45
N ASP A 395 -1.73 3.42 -10.99
CA ASP A 395 -2.78 4.37 -10.65
C ASP A 395 -4.17 3.81 -11.00
N THR A 396 -4.30 3.11 -12.13
CA THR A 396 -5.57 2.45 -12.50
C THR A 396 -5.95 1.35 -11.50
N ALA A 397 -5.01 0.48 -11.11
CA ALA A 397 -5.30 -0.59 -10.14
C ALA A 397 -5.67 -0.03 -8.76
N MET A 398 -4.97 1.01 -8.35
CA MET A 398 -5.21 1.66 -7.08
C MET A 398 -6.51 2.46 -7.06
N GLY A 399 -6.76 3.28 -8.08
CA GLY A 399 -8.02 3.99 -8.26
C GLY A 399 -9.21 3.04 -8.31
N PHE A 400 -9.11 1.95 -9.08
CA PHE A 400 -10.13 0.89 -9.11
C PHE A 400 -10.41 0.33 -7.71
N ARG A 401 -9.36 -0.02 -6.96
CA ARG A 401 -9.48 -0.62 -5.64
C ARG A 401 -10.12 0.35 -4.64
N VAL A 402 -9.66 1.61 -4.62
CA VAL A 402 -10.18 2.67 -3.75
C VAL A 402 -11.65 2.95 -4.07
N LEU A 403 -12.00 3.14 -5.35
CA LEU A 403 -13.38 3.40 -5.78
C LEU A 403 -14.31 2.24 -5.40
N ARG A 404 -13.91 1.00 -5.70
CA ARG A 404 -14.72 -0.19 -5.42
C ARG A 404 -14.93 -0.42 -3.92
N LEU A 405 -13.89 -0.27 -3.09
CA LEU A 405 -14.01 -0.40 -1.64
C LEU A 405 -14.91 0.66 -1.00
N ASN A 406 -15.01 1.84 -1.64
CA ASN A 406 -15.88 2.93 -1.20
C ASN A 406 -17.27 2.92 -1.88
N GLY A 407 -17.62 1.84 -2.57
CA GLY A 407 -18.97 1.60 -3.09
C GLY A 407 -19.28 2.27 -4.42
N HIS A 408 -18.28 2.73 -5.16
CA HIS A 408 -18.46 3.22 -6.54
C HIS A 408 -18.53 2.05 -7.53
N HIS A 409 -19.36 2.21 -8.56
CA HIS A 409 -19.46 1.24 -9.64
C HIS A 409 -18.36 1.48 -10.69
N VAL A 410 -17.29 0.71 -10.59
CA VAL A 410 -16.19 0.70 -11.57
C VAL A 410 -16.07 -0.67 -12.23
N SER A 411 -15.94 -0.67 -13.56
CA SER A 411 -15.82 -1.90 -14.35
C SER A 411 -14.39 -2.44 -14.30
N ALA A 412 -14.24 -3.76 -14.12
CA ALA A 412 -12.95 -4.42 -14.25
C ALA A 412 -12.40 -4.43 -15.68
N ASP A 413 -13.22 -4.10 -16.68
CA ASP A 413 -12.82 -4.06 -18.08
C ASP A 413 -11.71 -3.04 -18.36
N VAL A 414 -11.52 -2.06 -17.47
CA VAL A 414 -10.41 -1.11 -17.49
C VAL A 414 -9.04 -1.80 -17.63
N PHE A 415 -8.89 -2.99 -17.06
CA PHE A 415 -7.63 -3.74 -17.11
C PHE A 415 -7.36 -4.41 -18.45
N LYS A 416 -8.34 -4.50 -19.37
CA LYS A 416 -8.14 -5.04 -20.72
C LYS A 416 -7.13 -4.21 -21.51
N HIS A 417 -7.05 -2.91 -21.23
CA HIS A 417 -6.11 -2.00 -21.89
C HIS A 417 -4.64 -2.37 -21.62
N PHE A 418 -4.37 -2.98 -20.46
CA PHE A 418 -3.04 -3.36 -20.00
C PHE A 418 -2.70 -4.83 -20.23
N GLU A 419 -3.66 -5.63 -20.71
CA GLU A 419 -3.50 -7.07 -20.93
C GLU A 419 -3.06 -7.36 -22.36
N LYS A 420 -2.00 -8.15 -22.51
CA LYS A 420 -1.58 -8.67 -23.81
C LYS A 420 -1.00 -10.07 -23.67
N GLY A 421 -1.69 -11.05 -24.25
CA GLY A 421 -1.19 -12.43 -24.31
C GLY A 421 -1.23 -13.16 -22.96
N GLY A 422 -2.11 -12.73 -22.04
CA GLY A 422 -2.19 -13.26 -20.67
C GLY A 422 -1.24 -12.58 -19.68
N GLU A 423 -0.45 -11.62 -20.13
CA GLU A 423 0.45 -10.81 -19.29
C GLU A 423 -0.08 -9.38 -19.14
N PHE A 424 0.32 -8.71 -18.06
CA PHE A 424 -0.07 -7.34 -17.75
C PHE A 424 1.16 -6.44 -17.67
N PHE A 425 1.01 -5.21 -18.15
CA PHE A 425 2.11 -4.24 -18.30
C PHE A 425 1.74 -2.89 -17.69
N CYS A 426 2.75 -2.13 -17.26
CA CYS A 426 2.56 -0.80 -16.67
C CYS A 426 1.89 0.18 -17.64
N PHE A 427 2.24 0.11 -18.92
CA PHE A 427 1.70 0.98 -19.96
C PHE A 427 1.30 0.14 -21.17
N ALA A 428 0.20 0.52 -21.83
CA ALA A 428 -0.23 -0.13 -23.06
C ALA A 428 0.85 -0.04 -24.15
N GLY A 429 1.06 -1.15 -24.85
CA GLY A 429 2.06 -1.26 -25.92
C GLY A 429 3.52 -1.34 -25.47
N GLN A 430 3.78 -1.29 -24.15
CA GLN A 430 5.11 -1.47 -23.58
C GLN A 430 5.26 -2.85 -22.94
N SER A 431 6.49 -3.21 -22.57
CA SER A 431 6.83 -4.51 -21.97
C SER A 431 7.32 -4.39 -20.53
N THR A 432 7.14 -3.23 -19.90
CA THR A 432 7.60 -2.94 -18.54
C THR A 432 6.56 -3.41 -17.52
N ALA A 433 6.98 -4.20 -16.53
CA ALA A 433 6.20 -4.55 -15.36
C ALA A 433 7.04 -4.25 -14.11
N ALA A 434 6.60 -3.29 -13.30
CA ALA A 434 7.23 -2.90 -12.04
C ALA A 434 6.66 -3.69 -10.86
N VAL A 435 7.44 -3.87 -9.79
CA VAL A 435 7.02 -4.63 -8.61
C VAL A 435 5.82 -3.96 -7.93
N THR A 436 5.87 -2.64 -7.75
CA THR A 436 4.78 -1.85 -7.16
C THR A 436 3.50 -1.92 -7.99
N GLY A 437 3.58 -1.66 -9.31
CA GLY A 437 2.43 -1.76 -10.20
C GLY A 437 1.78 -3.15 -10.21
N MET A 438 2.58 -4.22 -10.20
CA MET A 438 2.06 -5.60 -10.13
C MET A 438 1.53 -5.96 -8.74
N PHE A 439 2.14 -5.43 -7.67
CA PHE A 439 1.62 -5.55 -6.31
C PHE A 439 0.24 -4.90 -6.16
N ASN A 440 0.05 -3.71 -6.73
CA ASN A 440 -1.23 -3.03 -6.68
C ASN A 440 -2.28 -3.68 -7.57
N LEU A 441 -1.89 -4.20 -8.75
CA LEU A 441 -2.77 -5.06 -9.56
C LEU A 441 -3.20 -6.31 -8.77
N TYR A 442 -2.28 -6.97 -8.07
CA TYR A 442 -2.59 -8.12 -7.24
C TYR A 442 -3.59 -7.78 -6.13
N ARG A 443 -3.42 -6.65 -5.44
CA ARG A 443 -4.37 -6.17 -4.42
C ARG A 443 -5.74 -5.86 -5.02
N ALA A 444 -5.79 -5.16 -6.16
CA ALA A 444 -7.02 -4.81 -6.86
C ALA A 444 -7.79 -6.05 -7.33
N SER A 445 -7.08 -7.04 -7.88
CA SER A 445 -7.65 -8.28 -8.41
C SER A 445 -8.39 -9.12 -7.36
N GLN A 446 -8.10 -8.93 -6.08
CA GLN A 446 -8.78 -9.66 -5.00
C GLN A 446 -10.17 -9.12 -4.68
N LEU A 447 -10.57 -7.97 -5.26
CA LEU A 447 -11.92 -7.42 -5.19
C LEU A 447 -12.82 -7.84 -6.37
N LEU A 448 -12.49 -8.95 -7.01
CA LEU A 448 -13.24 -9.47 -8.15
C LEU A 448 -14.66 -9.90 -7.75
N PHE A 449 -15.62 -9.56 -8.59
CA PHE A 449 -16.96 -10.13 -8.56
C PHE A 449 -17.06 -11.36 -9.47
N PRO A 450 -17.97 -12.30 -9.18
CA PRO A 450 -18.19 -13.47 -10.03
C PRO A 450 -18.43 -13.07 -11.50
N GLY A 451 -17.62 -13.63 -12.40
CA GLY A 451 -17.70 -13.36 -13.84
C GLY A 451 -16.68 -12.36 -14.39
N GLU A 452 -15.94 -11.64 -13.53
CA GLU A 452 -14.88 -10.72 -13.94
C GLU A 452 -13.57 -11.45 -14.31
N LYS A 453 -13.59 -12.18 -15.43
CA LYS A 453 -12.48 -13.02 -15.91
C LYS A 453 -11.14 -12.29 -16.06
N ILE A 454 -11.17 -10.99 -16.36
CA ILE A 454 -9.96 -10.18 -16.48
C ILE A 454 -9.22 -10.06 -15.14
N LEU A 455 -9.94 -9.98 -14.02
CA LEU A 455 -9.32 -9.96 -12.68
C LEU A 455 -8.85 -11.34 -12.24
N GLU A 456 -9.51 -12.42 -12.67
CA GLU A 456 -9.01 -13.78 -12.44
C GLU A 456 -7.62 -13.95 -13.08
N LYS A 457 -7.47 -13.52 -14.34
CA LYS A 457 -6.18 -13.50 -15.04
C LYS A 457 -5.18 -12.57 -14.36
N ALA A 458 -5.59 -11.35 -14.00
CA ALA A 458 -4.73 -10.37 -13.34
C ALA A 458 -4.17 -10.94 -12.05
N LYS A 459 -5.02 -11.57 -11.22
CA LYS A 459 -4.63 -12.21 -9.96
C LYS A 459 -3.59 -13.30 -10.17
N GLU A 460 -3.82 -14.21 -11.13
CA GLU A 460 -2.91 -15.31 -11.43
C GLU A 460 -1.54 -14.78 -11.89
N PHE A 461 -1.55 -13.85 -12.85
CA PHE A 461 -0.33 -13.26 -13.40
C PHE A 461 0.46 -12.51 -12.33
N SER A 462 -0.18 -11.57 -11.63
CA SER A 462 0.51 -10.72 -10.65
C SER A 462 1.02 -11.53 -9.46
N PHE A 463 0.26 -12.53 -8.99
CA PHE A 463 0.72 -13.41 -7.91
C PHE A 463 1.98 -14.20 -8.33
N LYS A 464 1.95 -14.78 -9.53
CA LYS A 464 3.10 -15.52 -10.08
C LYS A 464 4.32 -14.61 -10.22
N PHE A 465 4.15 -13.45 -10.84
CA PHE A 465 5.21 -12.45 -11.01
C PHE A 465 5.86 -12.07 -9.68
N LEU A 466 5.05 -11.73 -8.66
CA LEU A 466 5.56 -11.34 -7.35
C LEU A 466 6.25 -12.48 -6.60
N ARG A 467 5.77 -13.73 -6.73
CA ARG A 467 6.44 -14.91 -6.16
C ARG A 467 7.78 -15.20 -6.83
N GLU A 468 7.88 -15.02 -8.15
CA GLU A 468 9.13 -15.16 -8.89
C GLU A 468 10.15 -14.10 -8.44
N LYS A 469 9.72 -12.82 -8.32
CA LYS A 469 10.55 -11.75 -7.78
C LYS A 469 10.97 -11.99 -6.34
N GLN A 470 10.07 -12.48 -5.49
CA GLN A 470 10.39 -12.87 -4.10
C GLN A 470 11.44 -13.97 -4.05
N ALA A 471 11.30 -15.02 -4.87
CA ALA A 471 12.24 -16.14 -4.92
C ALA A 471 13.62 -15.75 -5.44
N ALA A 472 13.68 -14.78 -6.36
CA ALA A 472 14.92 -14.22 -6.91
C ALA A 472 15.58 -13.16 -6.00
N ASN A 473 14.94 -12.77 -4.89
CA ASN A 473 15.36 -11.63 -4.06
C ASN A 473 15.42 -10.31 -4.85
N GLU A 474 14.44 -10.13 -5.75
CA GLU A 474 14.30 -8.98 -6.65
C GLU A 474 13.02 -8.18 -6.34
N LEU A 475 12.60 -8.14 -5.07
CA LEU A 475 11.55 -7.24 -4.60
C LEU A 475 12.10 -5.83 -4.37
N LEU A 476 12.63 -5.27 -5.46
CA LEU A 476 13.11 -3.90 -5.58
C LEU A 476 12.25 -3.22 -6.64
N ASP A 477 11.99 -1.93 -6.46
CA ASP A 477 11.16 -1.19 -7.39
C ASP A 477 11.93 -0.08 -8.11
N LYS A 478 11.65 0.06 -9.40
CA LYS A 478 12.26 1.08 -10.25
C LYS A 478 11.73 2.49 -9.95
N TRP A 479 10.57 2.60 -9.32
CA TRP A 479 9.85 3.86 -9.13
C TRP A 479 9.88 4.35 -7.69
N LEU A 480 10.39 3.55 -6.76
CA LEU A 480 10.23 3.82 -5.33
C LEU A 480 11.32 3.15 -4.48
N ILE A 481 11.98 3.96 -3.66
CA ILE A 481 12.87 3.53 -2.57
C ILE A 481 12.04 3.58 -1.28
N THR A 482 11.56 2.41 -0.83
CA THR A 482 10.80 2.28 0.42
C THR A 482 11.63 1.70 1.56
N LYS A 483 11.17 1.92 2.78
CA LYS A 483 11.67 1.20 3.96
C LYS A 483 11.57 -0.34 3.90
N ASP A 484 10.44 -0.93 3.47
CA ASP A 484 10.26 -2.40 3.51
C ASP A 484 9.28 -2.97 2.45
N LEU A 485 9.52 -2.71 1.16
CA LEU A 485 8.76 -3.33 0.06
C LEU A 485 8.73 -4.88 0.12
N PRO A 486 9.84 -5.59 0.44
CA PRO A 486 9.79 -7.04 0.58
C PRO A 486 8.81 -7.52 1.65
N GLY A 487 8.73 -6.80 2.79
CA GLY A 487 7.76 -7.07 3.84
C GLY A 487 6.32 -6.81 3.41
N GLU A 488 6.06 -5.72 2.70
CA GLU A 488 4.71 -5.39 2.19
C GLU A 488 4.20 -6.45 1.21
N VAL A 489 5.03 -6.81 0.22
CA VAL A 489 4.69 -7.84 -0.78
C VAL A 489 4.60 -9.21 -0.11
N GLY A 490 5.54 -9.53 0.79
CA GLY A 490 5.54 -10.78 1.54
C GLY A 490 4.27 -10.98 2.35
N PHE A 491 3.80 -9.95 3.07
CA PHE A 491 2.55 -9.99 3.81
C PHE A 491 1.35 -10.30 2.89
N ALA A 492 1.21 -9.60 1.77
CA ALA A 492 0.07 -9.80 0.86
C ALA A 492 0.08 -11.16 0.14
N LEU A 493 1.26 -11.73 -0.11
CA LEU A 493 1.41 -13.06 -0.73
C LEU A 493 1.06 -14.20 0.25
N GLU A 494 1.24 -13.98 1.55
CA GLU A 494 0.90 -14.95 2.60
C GLU A 494 -0.53 -14.78 3.11
N ILE A 495 -1.02 -13.54 3.20
CA ILE A 495 -2.34 -13.19 3.73
C ILE A 495 -3.18 -12.52 2.63
N PRO A 496 -4.05 -13.28 1.94
CA PRO A 496 -4.98 -12.72 0.97
C PRO A 496 -5.93 -11.70 1.61
N TRP A 497 -6.49 -10.78 0.82
CA TRP A 497 -7.42 -9.74 1.28
C TRP A 497 -8.59 -10.30 2.10
N HIS A 498 -9.19 -11.42 1.68
CA HIS A 498 -10.29 -12.09 2.41
C HIS A 498 -9.90 -12.62 3.80
N ALA A 499 -8.60 -12.75 4.08
CA ALA A 499 -8.07 -13.18 5.38
C ALA A 499 -7.34 -12.05 6.13
N SER A 500 -7.25 -10.85 5.53
CA SER A 500 -6.58 -9.69 6.12
C SER A 500 -7.47 -9.03 7.15
N LEU A 501 -7.21 -9.29 8.44
CA LEU A 501 -7.91 -8.58 9.52
C LEU A 501 -7.33 -7.17 9.68
N PRO A 502 -8.17 -6.12 9.84
CA PRO A 502 -7.73 -4.72 9.86
C PRO A 502 -6.54 -4.45 10.79
N ARG A 503 -6.58 -4.90 12.05
CA ARG A 503 -5.46 -4.65 12.98
C ARG A 503 -4.22 -5.49 12.68
N VAL A 504 -4.36 -6.64 12.01
CA VAL A 504 -3.20 -7.43 11.61
C VAL A 504 -2.45 -6.69 10.51
N GLU A 505 -3.13 -6.28 9.44
CA GLU A 505 -2.53 -5.49 8.37
C GLU A 505 -1.91 -4.19 8.89
N SER A 506 -2.67 -3.40 9.66
CA SER A 506 -2.14 -2.15 10.22
C SER A 506 -0.93 -2.35 11.12
N ARG A 507 -0.87 -3.45 11.88
CA ARG A 507 0.27 -3.74 12.75
C ARG A 507 1.56 -3.94 11.96
N PHE A 508 1.51 -4.69 10.86
CA PHE A 508 2.66 -4.87 9.98
C PHE A 508 2.96 -3.59 9.21
N TYR A 509 1.94 -2.90 8.71
CA TYR A 509 2.17 -1.72 7.88
C TYR A 509 2.76 -0.53 8.65
N ILE A 510 2.42 -0.35 9.94
CA ILE A 510 3.08 0.65 10.80
C ILE A 510 4.60 0.42 10.90
N GLU A 511 5.06 -0.82 10.78
CA GLU A 511 6.50 -1.14 10.74
C GLU A 511 7.12 -0.96 9.37
N GLN A 512 6.34 -1.11 8.30
CA GLN A 512 6.81 -1.10 6.92
C GLN A 512 6.82 0.30 6.30
N TYR A 513 5.84 1.14 6.65
CA TYR A 513 5.73 2.50 6.13
C TYR A 513 6.95 3.35 6.53
N GLY A 514 7.60 3.98 5.54
CA GLY A 514 8.82 4.75 5.75
C GLY A 514 8.60 6.17 6.25
N GLY A 515 7.35 6.65 6.31
CA GLY A 515 7.11 8.04 6.68
C GLY A 515 7.70 8.98 5.63
N GLU A 516 8.41 10.02 6.08
CA GLU A 516 9.05 10.99 5.18
C GLU A 516 10.29 10.45 4.46
N ASP A 517 10.85 9.32 4.91
CA ASP A 517 12.10 8.75 4.38
C ASP A 517 11.92 8.08 3.01
N ASP A 518 10.70 7.65 2.66
CA ASP A 518 10.41 7.03 1.37
C ASP A 518 10.62 8.05 0.22
N VAL A 519 11.27 7.60 -0.86
CA VAL A 519 11.63 8.45 -2.01
C VAL A 519 11.15 7.84 -3.31
N TRP A 520 10.46 8.63 -4.11
CA TRP A 520 10.00 8.25 -5.42
C TRP A 520 11.06 8.55 -6.49
N ILE A 521 11.11 7.73 -7.53
CA ILE A 521 12.08 7.84 -8.62
C ILE A 521 11.34 8.23 -9.90
N GLY A 522 11.48 9.50 -10.28
CA GLY A 522 11.02 10.05 -11.57
C GLY A 522 12.20 10.28 -12.51
N LYS A 523 12.22 11.41 -13.23
CA LYS A 523 13.46 11.89 -13.90
C LYS A 523 14.57 12.25 -12.91
N THR A 524 14.14 12.64 -11.71
CA THR A 524 14.95 12.88 -10.53
C THR A 524 14.27 12.21 -9.35
N LEU A 525 14.98 12.08 -8.24
CA LEU A 525 14.36 11.72 -6.98
C LEU A 525 13.33 12.80 -6.59
N TYR A 526 12.21 12.38 -6.00
CA TYR A 526 11.20 13.29 -5.49
C TYR A 526 10.46 12.72 -4.28
N ARG A 527 9.83 13.62 -3.52
CA ARG A 527 9.03 13.32 -2.33
C ARG A 527 7.62 13.83 -2.49
N MET A 528 6.69 13.17 -1.81
CA MET A 528 5.25 13.42 -1.84
C MET A 528 4.77 13.65 -0.41
N PRO A 529 4.88 14.88 0.14
CA PRO A 529 4.67 15.14 1.57
C PRO A 529 3.28 14.76 2.08
N TYR A 530 2.25 14.77 1.23
CA TYR A 530 0.89 14.36 1.63
C TYR A 530 0.65 12.86 1.49
N VAL A 531 1.61 12.11 0.96
CA VAL A 531 1.58 10.63 0.90
C VAL A 531 2.55 10.00 1.89
N ASN A 532 3.74 10.58 2.03
CA ASN A 532 4.89 10.10 2.78
C ASN A 532 5.28 11.15 3.83
N ASN A 533 4.77 11.00 5.05
CA ASN A 533 5.05 11.89 6.17
C ASN A 533 4.99 11.18 7.52
N ASN A 534 5.70 11.78 8.47
CA ASN A 534 5.78 11.30 9.85
C ASN A 534 4.51 11.59 10.67
N GLU A 535 3.70 12.59 10.31
CA GLU A 535 2.41 12.88 10.97
C GLU A 535 1.47 11.66 10.92
N TYR A 536 1.36 11.03 9.74
CA TYR A 536 0.54 9.84 9.54
C TYR A 536 1.05 8.68 10.41
N LEU A 537 2.37 8.48 10.45
CA LEU A 537 2.99 7.40 11.20
C LEU A 537 2.88 7.61 12.72
N GLN A 538 3.05 8.83 13.20
CA GLN A 538 2.93 9.18 14.61
C GLN A 538 1.50 8.96 15.11
N LEU A 539 0.49 9.48 14.38
CA LEU A 539 -0.92 9.23 14.69
C LEU A 539 -1.23 7.72 14.68
N ALA A 540 -0.74 6.99 13.68
CA ALA A 540 -0.97 5.54 13.58
C ALA A 540 -0.42 4.78 14.78
N ARG A 541 0.78 5.13 15.27
CA ARG A 541 1.38 4.51 16.46
C ARG A 541 0.60 4.83 17.72
N LEU A 542 0.27 6.11 17.93
CA LEU A 542 -0.51 6.56 19.09
C LEU A 542 -1.86 5.87 19.14
N ASP A 543 -2.59 5.89 18.03
CA ASP A 543 -3.91 5.28 17.90
C ASP A 543 -3.88 3.77 18.13
N TYR A 544 -2.93 3.08 17.48
CA TYR A 544 -2.80 1.63 17.61
C TYR A 544 -2.51 1.23 19.06
N ASN A 545 -1.60 1.93 19.73
CA ASN A 545 -1.23 1.67 21.12
C ASN A 545 -2.39 1.96 22.07
N ASN A 546 -3.13 3.05 21.85
CA ASN A 546 -4.32 3.39 22.64
C ASN A 546 -5.41 2.30 22.52
N CYS A 547 -5.73 1.87 21.29
CA CYS A 547 -6.65 0.76 21.06
C CYS A 547 -6.17 -0.53 21.74
N GLN A 548 -4.88 -0.87 21.58
CA GLN A 548 -4.31 -2.09 22.16
C GLN A 548 -4.34 -2.06 23.69
N ALA A 549 -4.09 -0.92 24.32
CA ALA A 549 -4.18 -0.76 25.77
C ALA A 549 -5.59 -1.11 26.27
N LEU A 550 -6.63 -0.56 25.62
CA LEU A 550 -8.02 -0.93 25.90
C LEU A 550 -8.27 -2.43 25.71
N HIS A 551 -7.81 -3.01 24.60
CA HIS A 551 -8.04 -4.41 24.32
C HIS A 551 -7.39 -5.34 25.36
N ARG A 552 -6.28 -4.94 26.00
CA ARG A 552 -5.66 -5.70 27.09
C ARG A 552 -6.51 -5.71 28.36
N ILE A 553 -7.15 -4.58 28.69
CA ILE A 553 -8.08 -4.50 29.83
C ILE A 553 -9.28 -5.40 29.60
N GLU A 554 -9.87 -5.29 28.41
CA GLU A 554 -11.01 -6.09 28.01
C GLU A 554 -10.67 -7.58 27.99
N TRP A 555 -9.49 -7.96 27.51
CA TRP A 555 -8.99 -9.33 27.59
C TRP A 555 -8.91 -9.82 29.04
N ALA A 556 -8.37 -9.02 29.96
CA ALA A 556 -8.31 -9.38 31.38
C ALA A 556 -9.73 -9.59 31.96
N ASN A 557 -10.68 -8.73 31.61
CA ASN A 557 -12.08 -8.88 32.02
C ASN A 557 -12.77 -10.09 31.36
N PHE A 558 -12.43 -10.41 30.11
CA PHE A 558 -12.92 -11.58 29.40
C PHE A 558 -12.39 -12.88 30.02
N GLN A 559 -11.15 -12.88 30.50
CA GLN A 559 -10.59 -13.98 31.30
C GLN A 559 -11.27 -14.13 32.66
N LYS A 560 -11.57 -13.03 33.36
CA LYS A 560 -12.36 -13.07 34.61
C LYS A 560 -13.74 -13.70 34.37
N TRP A 561 -14.44 -13.28 33.32
CA TRP A 561 -15.71 -13.88 32.91
C TRP A 561 -15.60 -15.39 32.66
N TYR A 562 -14.52 -15.84 32.00
CA TYR A 562 -14.27 -17.26 31.76
C TYR A 562 -14.14 -18.08 33.06
N GLU A 563 -13.43 -17.56 34.06
CA GLU A 563 -13.27 -18.25 35.35
C GLU A 563 -14.55 -18.18 36.19
N GLU A 564 -15.20 -17.00 36.28
CA GLU A 564 -16.45 -16.82 37.04
C GLU A 564 -17.59 -17.74 36.55
N CYS A 565 -17.65 -17.96 35.24
CA CYS A 565 -18.65 -18.85 34.64
C CYS A 565 -18.19 -20.32 34.55
N ASN A 566 -17.00 -20.66 35.04
CA ASN A 566 -16.40 -22.00 34.96
C ASN A 566 -16.46 -22.60 33.54
N LEU A 567 -16.14 -21.80 32.52
CA LEU A 567 -16.34 -22.20 31.12
C LEU A 567 -15.46 -23.40 30.72
N ARG A 568 -14.38 -23.65 31.46
CA ARG A 568 -13.55 -24.85 31.35
C ARG A 568 -14.37 -26.14 31.48
N ASP A 569 -15.33 -26.15 32.39
CA ASP A 569 -16.17 -27.32 32.65
C ASP A 569 -17.11 -27.64 31.48
N PHE A 570 -17.19 -26.74 30.50
CA PHE A 570 -17.95 -26.88 29.26
C PHE A 570 -17.05 -27.14 28.04
N GLY A 571 -15.79 -27.50 28.27
CA GLY A 571 -14.83 -27.84 27.21
C GLY A 571 -14.19 -26.63 26.53
N ILE A 572 -14.39 -25.41 27.04
CA ILE A 572 -13.71 -24.23 26.50
C ILE A 572 -12.29 -24.16 27.02
N SER A 573 -11.33 -24.18 26.09
CA SER A 573 -9.92 -23.96 26.41
C SER A 573 -9.58 -22.47 26.48
N ARG A 574 -8.54 -22.11 27.23
CA ARG A 574 -7.99 -20.74 27.21
C ARG A 574 -7.50 -20.32 25.82
N LYS A 575 -7.07 -21.27 24.99
CA LYS A 575 -6.71 -21.04 23.59
C LYS A 575 -7.94 -20.55 22.82
N THR A 576 -9.05 -21.30 22.85
CA THR A 576 -10.32 -20.94 22.22
C THR A 576 -10.82 -19.58 22.68
N LEU A 577 -10.72 -19.30 23.98
CA LEU A 577 -11.06 -18.00 24.57
C LEU A 577 -10.25 -16.86 23.92
N LEU A 578 -8.92 -17.02 23.84
CA LEU A 578 -8.04 -16.02 23.23
C LEU A 578 -8.34 -15.81 21.74
N TYR A 579 -8.51 -16.90 20.98
CA TYR A 579 -8.82 -16.79 19.55
C TYR A 579 -10.14 -16.06 19.30
N SER A 580 -11.20 -16.36 20.06
CA SER A 580 -12.49 -15.69 19.92
C SER A 580 -12.36 -14.18 20.15
N TYR A 581 -11.68 -13.80 21.23
CA TYR A 581 -11.46 -12.40 21.55
C TYR A 581 -10.55 -11.71 20.52
N PHE A 582 -9.45 -12.37 20.12
CA PHE A 582 -8.51 -11.86 19.11
C PHE A 582 -9.20 -11.56 17.78
N LEU A 583 -10.01 -12.49 17.27
CA LEU A 583 -10.74 -12.29 16.00
C LEU A 583 -11.69 -11.09 16.09
N ALA A 584 -12.40 -10.96 17.22
CA ALA A 584 -13.29 -9.83 17.44
C ALA A 584 -12.51 -8.50 17.54
N ALA A 585 -11.42 -8.47 18.32
CA ALA A 585 -10.61 -7.28 18.54
C ALA A 585 -9.82 -6.84 17.31
N ALA A 586 -9.32 -7.78 16.51
CA ALA A 586 -8.58 -7.46 15.31
C ALA A 586 -9.47 -6.92 14.17
N SER A 587 -10.79 -7.14 14.27
CA SER A 587 -11.79 -6.75 13.27
C SER A 587 -12.60 -5.51 13.67
N VAL A 588 -13.09 -5.46 14.91
CA VAL A 588 -13.83 -4.32 15.49
C VAL A 588 -12.97 -3.75 16.60
N PHE A 589 -12.03 -2.90 16.22
CA PHE A 589 -10.93 -2.47 17.09
C PHE A 589 -11.19 -1.14 17.78
N GLU A 590 -12.16 -0.37 17.28
CA GLU A 590 -12.44 0.98 17.74
C GLU A 590 -12.84 0.99 19.23
N PRO A 591 -12.35 1.96 20.03
CA PRO A 591 -12.65 2.04 21.45
C PRO A 591 -14.15 2.09 21.76
N GLU A 592 -14.89 2.93 21.04
CA GLU A 592 -16.33 3.16 21.18
C GLU A 592 -17.19 1.94 20.79
N ARG A 593 -16.60 0.92 20.14
CA ARG A 593 -17.29 -0.30 19.69
C ARG A 593 -17.00 -1.51 20.58
N SER A 594 -16.55 -1.28 21.81
CA SER A 594 -16.30 -2.33 22.83
C SER A 594 -17.46 -3.31 23.01
N ASN A 595 -18.70 -2.80 23.09
CA ASN A 595 -19.88 -3.64 23.23
C ASN A 595 -20.08 -4.62 22.06
N GLU A 596 -19.80 -4.18 20.83
CA GLU A 596 -19.91 -5.03 19.64
C GLU A 596 -18.87 -6.15 19.67
N ARG A 597 -17.62 -5.77 19.95
CA ARG A 597 -16.47 -6.68 20.07
C ARG A 597 -16.68 -7.74 21.15
N LEU A 598 -17.08 -7.33 22.36
CA LEU A 598 -17.33 -8.24 23.47
C LEU A 598 -18.55 -9.12 23.24
N ALA A 599 -19.61 -8.60 22.63
CA ALA A 599 -20.79 -9.39 22.28
C ALA A 599 -20.43 -10.48 21.27
N TRP A 600 -19.66 -10.16 20.23
CA TRP A 600 -19.17 -11.16 19.28
C TRP A 600 -18.32 -12.22 19.99
N ALA A 601 -17.29 -11.82 20.73
CA ALA A 601 -16.39 -12.76 21.39
C ALA A 601 -17.12 -13.70 22.37
N LYS A 602 -18.04 -13.17 23.19
CA LYS A 602 -18.86 -13.99 24.11
C LYS A 602 -19.78 -14.93 23.36
N THR A 603 -20.42 -14.47 22.29
CA THR A 603 -21.35 -15.29 21.50
C THR A 603 -20.63 -16.48 20.89
N THR A 604 -19.46 -16.28 20.29
CA THR A 604 -18.63 -17.36 19.75
C THR A 604 -18.31 -18.41 20.83
N ILE A 605 -17.94 -17.97 22.04
CA ILE A 605 -17.66 -18.91 23.14
C ILE A 605 -18.90 -19.67 23.57
N LEU A 606 -20.06 -19.01 23.68
CA LEU A 606 -21.31 -19.69 24.03
C LEU A 606 -21.71 -20.73 22.96
N LEU A 607 -21.49 -20.45 21.68
CA LEU A 607 -21.73 -21.41 20.60
C LEU A 607 -20.79 -22.62 20.71
N GLU A 608 -19.50 -22.38 20.95
CA GLU A 608 -18.52 -23.47 21.17
C GLU A 608 -18.88 -24.31 22.40
N MET A 609 -19.42 -23.70 23.47
CA MET A 609 -19.87 -24.43 24.65
C MET A 609 -21.05 -25.34 24.33
N ILE A 610 -22.04 -24.83 23.59
CA ILE A 610 -23.22 -25.58 23.16
C ILE A 610 -22.77 -26.74 22.27
N HIS A 611 -21.89 -26.49 21.31
CA HIS A 611 -21.35 -27.51 20.42
C HIS A 611 -20.60 -28.60 21.20
N SER A 612 -19.68 -28.20 22.09
CA SER A 612 -18.92 -29.09 22.98
C SER A 612 -19.84 -29.94 23.87
N TYR A 613 -20.94 -29.36 24.35
CA TYR A 613 -21.91 -30.04 25.21
C TYR A 613 -22.73 -31.10 24.47
N PHE A 614 -23.02 -30.91 23.17
CA PHE A 614 -23.88 -31.79 22.37
C PHE A 614 -23.13 -32.66 21.34
N HIS A 615 -21.86 -32.96 21.57
CA HIS A 615 -21.03 -33.81 20.69
C HIS A 615 -21.71 -35.15 20.33
N GLU A 616 -21.46 -35.63 19.11
CA GLU A 616 -22.29 -36.57 18.33
C GLU A 616 -22.33 -38.04 18.80
N ASP A 617 -21.57 -38.44 19.81
CA ASP A 617 -21.44 -39.86 20.24
C ASP A 617 -22.40 -40.29 21.36
N ASP A 618 -23.41 -39.49 21.70
CA ASP A 618 -24.41 -39.85 22.72
C ASP A 618 -25.79 -40.06 22.06
N ASP A 619 -26.31 -41.29 22.12
CA ASP A 619 -27.65 -41.71 21.63
C ASP A 619 -28.79 -40.83 22.21
N ASN A 620 -28.51 -40.08 23.27
CA ASN A 620 -29.42 -39.20 23.98
C ASN A 620 -29.38 -37.71 23.54
N SER A 621 -28.51 -37.35 22.59
CA SER A 621 -28.25 -35.95 22.19
C SER A 621 -29.50 -35.23 21.66
N GLY A 622 -30.40 -35.92 20.96
CA GLY A 622 -31.63 -35.34 20.42
C GLY A 622 -32.63 -34.92 21.49
N ALA A 623 -32.77 -35.70 22.57
CA ALA A 623 -33.65 -35.37 23.69
C ALA A 623 -33.06 -34.22 24.52
N GLN A 624 -31.77 -34.26 24.83
CA GLN A 624 -31.08 -33.20 25.55
C GLN A 624 -31.10 -31.85 24.79
N ARG A 625 -30.92 -31.86 23.46
CA ARG A 625 -31.08 -30.66 22.62
C ARG A 625 -32.48 -30.08 22.71
N ARG A 626 -33.53 -30.93 22.64
CA ARG A 626 -34.93 -30.48 22.79
C ARG A 626 -35.20 -29.89 24.19
N THR A 627 -34.70 -30.53 25.24
CA THR A 627 -34.78 -30.00 26.60
C THR A 627 -34.08 -28.64 26.69
N PHE A 628 -32.94 -28.47 26.03
CA PHE A 628 -32.16 -27.23 26.11
C PHE A 628 -32.90 -26.09 25.43
N VAL A 629 -33.44 -26.35 24.24
CA VAL A 629 -34.29 -25.40 23.53
C VAL A 629 -35.53 -25.06 24.35
N HIS A 630 -36.15 -26.05 25.01
CA HIS A 630 -37.30 -25.82 25.87
C HIS A 630 -36.97 -24.94 27.07
N GLU A 631 -35.90 -25.23 27.82
CA GLU A 631 -35.45 -24.42 28.95
C GLU A 631 -34.96 -23.04 28.52
N PHE A 632 -34.28 -22.94 27.39
CA PHE A 632 -33.87 -21.65 26.83
C PHE A 632 -35.10 -20.80 26.46
N SER A 633 -36.13 -21.42 25.89
CA SER A 633 -37.37 -20.72 25.51
C SER A 633 -38.23 -20.34 26.71
N THR A 634 -38.31 -21.18 27.74
CA THR A 634 -39.14 -20.95 28.94
C THR A 634 -38.41 -20.10 30.00
N GLY A 635 -37.09 -20.21 30.09
CA GLY A 635 -36.24 -19.41 30.98
C GLY A 635 -36.23 -17.92 30.66
N ILE A 636 -36.56 -17.52 29.42
CA ILE A 636 -36.75 -16.12 29.01
C ILE A 636 -37.96 -15.47 29.72
N SER A 637 -38.93 -16.25 30.21
CA SER A 637 -40.15 -15.74 30.86
C SER A 637 -40.07 -15.55 32.38
N ILE A 638 -39.00 -15.97 33.06
CA ILE A 638 -38.97 -15.98 34.54
C ILE A 638 -38.04 -14.88 35.07
N ASN A 639 -38.59 -13.67 35.19
CA ASN A 639 -37.99 -12.58 35.94
C ASN A 639 -38.24 -12.71 37.47
N GLY A 640 -38.53 -13.91 37.98
CA GLY A 640 -38.98 -14.07 39.35
C GLY A 640 -38.91 -15.51 39.87
N SER A 641 -37.70 -16.03 40.09
CA SER A 641 -37.40 -17.00 41.16
C SER A 641 -35.91 -17.38 41.15
N ARG A 642 -35.11 -16.56 41.82
CA ARG A 642 -33.77 -16.95 42.29
C ARG A 642 -33.94 -17.98 43.41
N GLN A 643 -34.02 -19.27 43.12
CA GLN A 643 -33.65 -20.37 44.02
C GLN A 643 -34.00 -21.72 43.38
N ARG A 644 -33.02 -22.64 43.41
CA ARG A 644 -33.06 -24.05 42.95
C ARG A 644 -32.75 -24.30 41.48
N LEU A 645 -31.50 -24.07 41.12
CA LEU A 645 -30.90 -24.64 39.91
C LEU A 645 -29.42 -24.91 40.20
N ALA A 646 -29.20 -25.90 41.06
CA ALA A 646 -27.89 -26.37 41.47
C ALA A 646 -27.93 -27.90 41.59
N ALA A 647 -27.65 -28.60 40.50
CA ALA A 647 -27.19 -30.00 40.50
C ALA A 647 -26.71 -30.48 39.13
N ASP A 648 -27.23 -29.92 38.02
CA ASP A 648 -26.90 -30.42 36.67
C ASP A 648 -26.05 -29.41 35.86
N ARG A 649 -25.07 -29.95 35.10
CA ARG A 649 -24.20 -29.22 34.16
C ARG A 649 -25.05 -28.42 33.15
N PHE A 650 -26.23 -28.93 32.82
CA PHE A 650 -27.24 -28.32 31.97
C PHE A 650 -27.78 -26.98 32.48
N SER A 651 -28.11 -26.93 33.77
CA SER A 651 -28.63 -25.72 34.42
C SER A 651 -27.57 -24.62 34.52
N LYS A 652 -26.29 -24.99 34.66
CA LYS A 652 -25.17 -24.04 34.62
C LYS A 652 -24.93 -23.49 33.20
N LEU A 653 -25.16 -24.29 32.15
CA LEU A 653 -25.07 -23.85 30.75
C LEU A 653 -26.12 -22.78 30.43
N THR A 654 -27.38 -23.02 30.78
CA THR A 654 -28.47 -22.04 30.61
C THR A 654 -28.22 -20.80 31.48
N SER A 655 -27.80 -20.98 32.74
CA SER A 655 -27.45 -19.88 33.63
C SER A 655 -26.31 -19.00 33.08
N CYS A 656 -25.26 -19.56 32.47
CA CYS A 656 -24.20 -18.77 31.84
C CYS A 656 -24.67 -17.99 30.59
N ALA A 657 -25.61 -18.56 29.81
CA ALA A 657 -26.24 -17.86 28.69
C ALA A 657 -27.18 -16.73 29.16
N PHE A 658 -27.81 -16.88 30.33
CA PHE A 658 -28.83 -15.96 30.85
C PHE A 658 -28.34 -14.90 31.86
N LEU A 659 -27.37 -15.22 32.74
CA LEU A 659 -27.14 -14.45 33.98
C LEU A 659 -26.49 -13.07 33.81
N ARG A 660 -25.91 -12.72 32.65
CA ARG A 660 -25.31 -11.37 32.46
C ARG A 660 -25.50 -10.76 31.07
N SER A 661 -26.37 -11.33 30.22
CA SER A 661 -26.74 -10.72 28.93
C SER A 661 -27.80 -9.61 29.08
N SER A 662 -28.28 -9.34 30.30
CA SER A 662 -29.30 -8.33 30.61
C SER A 662 -28.94 -6.91 30.14
N ASN A 663 -27.65 -6.57 30.05
CA ASN A 663 -27.17 -5.28 29.52
C ASN A 663 -26.92 -5.30 28.00
N HIS A 664 -27.15 -6.41 27.31
CA HIS A 664 -26.91 -6.58 25.86
C HIS A 664 -28.19 -6.89 25.07
N ARG A 665 -29.37 -6.68 25.69
CA ARG A 665 -30.70 -7.11 25.22
C ARG A 665 -31.20 -6.53 23.89
N ILE A 666 -30.48 -5.63 23.20
CA ILE A 666 -30.93 -5.01 21.93
C ILE A 666 -29.89 -5.11 20.80
N ILE A 667 -28.77 -5.81 21.03
CA ILE A 667 -27.63 -5.72 20.12
C ILE A 667 -27.62 -6.84 19.06
N LEU A 668 -28.14 -8.04 19.35
CA LEU A 668 -28.03 -9.20 18.46
C LEU A 668 -28.81 -9.10 17.15
N CYS A 669 -30.01 -8.49 17.13
CA CYS A 669 -30.74 -8.26 15.87
C CYS A 669 -30.33 -6.96 15.16
N ARG A 670 -29.70 -6.00 15.86
CA ARG A 670 -29.28 -4.72 15.26
C ARG A 670 -27.84 -4.75 14.74
N ILE A 671 -26.92 -5.53 15.31
CA ILE A 671 -25.54 -5.63 14.78
C ILE A 671 -25.53 -6.41 13.47
N HIS A 672 -26.23 -7.54 13.39
CA HIS A 672 -26.30 -8.32 12.16
C HIS A 672 -27.06 -7.60 11.03
N TRP A 673 -27.93 -6.62 11.37
CA TRP A 673 -28.67 -5.80 10.41
C TRP A 673 -27.95 -4.48 10.09
N LYS A 674 -27.32 -3.78 11.07
CA LYS A 674 -26.59 -2.51 10.86
C LYS A 674 -25.16 -2.68 10.35
N ALA A 675 -24.42 -3.73 10.72
CA ALA A 675 -23.12 -4.02 10.10
C ALA A 675 -23.32 -4.41 8.62
N HIS A 676 -24.46 -5.03 8.30
CA HIS A 676 -24.85 -5.32 6.92
C HIS A 676 -25.48 -4.11 6.20
N LEU A 677 -26.11 -3.16 6.91
CA LEU A 677 -26.75 -1.97 6.32
C LEU A 677 -25.85 -0.73 6.23
N LYS A 678 -24.82 -0.55 7.06
CA LYS A 678 -23.82 0.50 6.79
C LYS A 678 -22.95 0.13 5.57
N TYR A 679 -22.91 -1.16 5.20
CA TYR A 679 -22.40 -1.68 3.93
C TYR A 679 -23.47 -1.87 2.82
N ARG A 680 -24.79 -1.74 3.11
CA ARG A 680 -25.87 -1.83 2.10
C ARG A 680 -26.66 -0.54 1.84
N SER A 681 -26.50 0.53 2.61
CA SER A 681 -27.27 1.76 2.40
C SER A 681 -26.76 2.64 1.24
N LYS A 682 -25.79 2.16 0.45
CA LYS A 682 -25.47 2.70 -0.89
C LYS A 682 -25.80 1.72 -2.04
N THR A 683 -26.41 0.56 -1.78
CA THR A 683 -26.72 -0.47 -2.80
C THR A 683 -28.20 -0.82 -2.94
N HIS A 684 -29.11 0.14 -2.69
CA HIS A 684 -30.52 0.02 -3.07
C HIS A 684 -30.96 1.15 -4.01
N TYR A 685 -30.29 1.21 -5.16
CA TYR A 685 -30.86 1.16 -6.51
C TYR A 685 -29.75 0.55 -7.39
N ILE A 686 -30.11 -0.42 -8.25
CA ILE A 686 -29.26 -1.31 -9.09
C ILE A 686 -29.01 -2.68 -8.45
#